data_AF-A0A7S3NJS9-F1
#
_entry.id   AF-A0A7S3NJS9-F1
#
_cell.length_a   1.000
_cell.length_b   1.000
_cell.length_c   1.000
_cell.angle_alpha   90.00
_cell.angle_beta   90.00
_cell.angle_gamma   90.00
#
_symmetry.space_group_name_H-M   'P 1'
#
loop_
_entity.id
_entity.type
_entity.pdbx_description
1 polymer ?
#
loop_
_entity_poly.entity_id
_entity_poly.type
_entity_poly.pdbx_seq_one_letter_code
_entity_poly.pdbx_strand_id
1 'polypeptide(L)'
;MIKYLIYFFISKVMCLRVPIHEMVSTCVTASEEGCKAIVAVHESGQWSTTLKEKENLRSALTEADCMSQKVMVNSLRNTFPGLSIVAEEEEQDEDITCQIELKRDLFHGDDEIGIDISRYTVVIDPLDGTREFVEGRLHNVRILLGIVIDGRAVAGVSAAPFLSQILAAEIKRWHLAPINTHTQVEAVLAAGDGKYKSVQAARDFFSKESKVEIGGTAAKFEAIISGQVGLAVTHAKTVAVDTCALEPMLECAGGQITDYFGAPLTPYTNTNRPNNLGVIASGKNYKKEHNDLSLYMRSHPAPLALVNGLDQNLGGDPCHALDIARTLDGSLLQLSHLENIFQQDITAFGVPEKAAQRGLMSQACRIVVRTKNNQIKSIFYKRVKFSDLSYQKNKSRLKIERDANSYLIEASFLNSDAVKSAGIPVPQVLGIPDLRRDYTNPLNSSFALFLSDFAPSNFWYQRNLLDFEHGAAGLKALAKFHAAFWGNTSIDNLQIWPHGAYFEPDKQEPDHFDKVGGDSWKRHYTAFADSFSQQKEHDFSTLGDRLQPLVRHLAYSVHPRNRENQQTIIHGDPKAANLFFRKSSQDADLQAGLIDFQWTGYGKVGADVAHFLAAAVEASTLYEYESSLLDIYYDALCSSNPNISASFSRLDLQADVEDDILDTGRLVFGYQWLRLQATPDILQQNANVLGRNAYNKNIQNAFWLVQRIDSLLLDRGL
;
A
#
# COMPACT_ATOMS: atom_id res chain seq x y z
N MET A 1 -13.60 -44.08 23.10
CA MET A 1 -14.28 -42.99 22.38
C MET A 1 -14.73 -41.85 23.31
N ILE A 2 -15.29 -42.13 24.50
CA ILE A 2 -15.77 -41.08 25.44
C ILE A 2 -14.62 -40.28 26.11
N LYS A 3 -13.44 -40.87 26.37
CA LYS A 3 -12.27 -40.14 26.90
C LYS A 3 -11.63 -39.16 25.91
N TYR A 4 -11.73 -39.41 24.60
CA TYR A 4 -11.23 -38.50 23.56
C TYR A 4 -12.20 -37.33 23.31
N LEU A 5 -13.51 -37.55 23.44
CA LEU A 5 -14.50 -36.47 23.38
C LEU A 5 -14.39 -35.51 24.56
N ILE A 6 -14.05 -36.03 25.75
CA ILE A 6 -13.83 -35.22 26.95
C ILE A 6 -12.52 -34.42 26.82
N TYR A 7 -11.45 -34.96 26.25
CA TYR A 7 -10.22 -34.19 25.99
C TYR A 7 -10.42 -33.12 24.90
N PHE A 8 -11.24 -33.40 23.88
CA PHE A 8 -11.59 -32.45 22.81
C PHE A 8 -12.57 -31.35 23.28
N PHE A 9 -13.35 -31.60 24.34
CA PHE A 9 -14.23 -30.60 24.97
C PHE A 9 -13.56 -29.84 26.12
N ILE A 10 -12.59 -30.44 26.83
CA ILE A 10 -11.90 -29.79 27.97
C ILE A 10 -10.71 -28.93 27.51
N SER A 11 -10.17 -29.11 26.29
CA SER A 11 -9.10 -28.24 25.76
C SER A 11 -9.59 -27.00 25.02
N LYS A 12 -10.91 -26.81 24.86
CA LYS A 12 -11.48 -25.48 24.64
C LYS A 12 -11.61 -24.81 26.01
N VAL A 13 -10.52 -24.21 26.48
CA VAL A 13 -10.69 -23.01 27.33
C VAL A 13 -11.70 -22.15 26.57
N MET A 14 -12.88 -21.92 27.14
CA MET A 14 -13.82 -20.96 26.58
C MET A 14 -13.07 -19.64 26.53
N CYS A 15 -12.52 -19.29 25.37
CA CYS A 15 -11.77 -18.06 25.25
C CYS A 15 -12.75 -16.93 25.50
N LEU A 16 -12.47 -16.15 26.54
CA LEU A 16 -13.30 -15.01 26.90
C LEU A 16 -13.40 -14.10 25.68
N ARG A 17 -14.62 -13.88 25.20
CA ARG A 17 -14.88 -13.00 24.06
C ARG A 17 -15.48 -11.71 24.56
N VAL A 18 -14.81 -10.60 24.28
CA VAL A 18 -15.17 -9.27 24.76
C VAL A 18 -15.48 -8.36 23.57
N PRO A 19 -16.69 -7.81 23.47
CA PRO A 19 -16.99 -6.73 22.52
C PRO A 19 -16.13 -5.49 22.77
N ILE A 20 -15.81 -4.75 21.71
CA ILE A 20 -14.93 -3.56 21.82
C ILE A 20 -15.53 -2.52 22.77
N HIS A 21 -16.83 -2.28 22.71
CA HIS A 21 -17.52 -1.30 23.56
C HIS A 21 -17.45 -1.65 25.07
N GLU A 22 -17.44 -2.93 25.43
CA GLU A 22 -17.25 -3.35 26.82
C GLU A 22 -15.81 -3.11 27.28
N MET A 23 -14.82 -3.39 26.42
CA MET A 23 -13.41 -3.09 26.70
C MET A 23 -13.20 -1.58 26.90
N VAL A 24 -13.80 -0.74 26.05
CA VAL A 24 -13.77 0.72 26.18
C VAL A 24 -14.39 1.18 27.50
N SER A 25 -15.58 0.67 27.84
CA SER A 25 -16.26 0.99 29.11
C SER A 25 -15.37 0.68 30.32
N THR A 26 -14.73 -0.50 30.28
CA THR A 26 -13.84 -0.97 31.34
C THR A 26 -12.60 -0.09 31.46
N CYS A 27 -12.00 0.32 30.34
CA CYS A 27 -10.85 1.22 30.31
C CYS A 27 -11.20 2.63 30.83
N VAL A 28 -12.42 3.14 30.54
CA VAL A 28 -12.89 4.41 31.11
C VAL A 28 -12.95 4.34 32.63
N THR A 29 -13.61 3.32 33.20
CA THR A 29 -13.67 3.18 34.66
C THR A 29 -12.29 2.93 35.28
N ALA A 30 -11.40 2.18 34.61
CA ALA A 30 -10.01 2.03 35.08
C ALA A 30 -9.30 3.39 35.15
N SER A 31 -9.45 4.23 34.11
CA SER A 31 -8.87 5.58 34.09
C SER A 31 -9.43 6.50 35.18
N GLU A 32 -10.71 6.36 35.55
CA GLU A 32 -11.31 7.09 36.68
C GLU A 32 -10.61 6.76 38.00
N GLU A 33 -10.31 5.47 38.23
CA GLU A 33 -9.59 5.03 39.42
C GLU A 33 -8.12 5.46 39.40
N GLY A 34 -7.46 5.43 38.23
CA GLY A 34 -6.13 6.01 38.05
C GLY A 34 -6.11 7.51 38.38
N CYS A 35 -7.09 8.28 37.90
CA CYS A 35 -7.23 9.70 38.21
C CYS A 35 -7.35 9.95 39.71
N LYS A 36 -8.17 9.16 40.42
CA LYS A 36 -8.31 9.24 41.89
C LYS A 36 -6.98 8.99 42.59
N ALA A 37 -6.19 8.02 42.13
CA ALA A 37 -4.87 7.73 42.69
C ALA A 37 -3.91 8.91 42.51
N ILE A 38 -3.84 9.50 41.31
CA ILE A 38 -3.00 10.68 41.03
C ILE A 38 -3.39 11.87 41.92
N VAL A 39 -4.70 12.16 42.00
CA VAL A 39 -5.21 13.26 42.82
C VAL A 39 -4.90 13.04 44.29
N ALA A 40 -5.07 11.82 44.81
CA ALA A 40 -4.76 11.49 46.20
C ALA A 40 -3.27 11.69 46.54
N VAL A 41 -2.36 11.30 45.64
CA VAL A 41 -0.91 11.54 45.81
C VAL A 41 -0.60 13.04 45.77
N HIS A 42 -1.21 13.79 44.86
CA HIS A 42 -1.02 15.23 44.80
C HIS A 42 -1.54 15.95 46.07
N GLU A 43 -2.73 15.57 46.54
CA GLU A 43 -3.37 16.13 47.74
C GLU A 43 -2.64 15.79 49.05
N SER A 44 -1.85 14.71 49.09
CA SER A 44 -1.00 14.39 50.24
C SER A 44 0.05 15.48 50.50
N GLY A 45 0.42 16.24 49.46
CA GLY A 45 1.44 17.29 49.51
C GLY A 45 2.88 16.80 49.70
N GLN A 46 3.10 15.48 49.77
CA GLN A 46 4.42 14.86 49.90
C GLN A 46 4.50 13.58 49.07
N TRP A 47 5.34 13.56 48.05
CA TRP A 47 5.62 12.37 47.24
C TRP A 47 7.09 12.28 46.87
N SER A 48 7.54 11.08 46.55
CA SER A 48 8.90 10.85 46.03
C SER A 48 8.97 11.14 44.53
N THR A 49 10.10 11.70 44.06
CA THR A 49 10.39 11.90 42.64
C THR A 49 11.78 11.34 42.34
N THR A 50 11.87 10.49 41.32
CA THR A 50 13.11 9.94 40.80
C THR A 50 13.28 10.37 39.34
N LEU A 51 14.52 10.51 38.85
CA LEU A 51 14.80 10.75 37.43
C LEU A 51 15.35 9.47 36.80
N LYS A 52 14.65 8.90 35.80
CA LYS A 52 15.09 7.69 35.08
C LYS A 52 16.40 7.94 34.30
N GLU A 53 16.59 9.16 33.81
CA GLU A 53 17.83 9.64 33.17
C GLU A 53 18.47 10.74 34.04
N LYS A 54 19.75 10.57 34.36
CA LYS A 54 20.51 11.54 35.19
C LYS A 54 20.42 12.95 34.59
N GLU A 55 20.09 13.94 35.44
CA GLU A 55 19.98 15.36 35.09
C GLU A 55 18.92 15.70 34.03
N ASN A 56 18.05 14.76 33.66
CA ASN A 56 16.95 15.01 32.73
C ASN A 56 15.60 15.07 33.46
N LEU A 57 15.11 16.28 33.69
CA LEU A 57 13.80 16.52 34.32
C LEU A 57 12.61 15.92 33.54
N ARG A 58 12.76 15.63 32.24
CA ARG A 58 11.71 14.98 31.41
C ARG A 58 11.60 13.48 31.66
N SER A 59 12.50 12.91 32.45
CA SER A 59 12.50 11.50 32.83
C SER A 59 12.00 11.29 34.27
N ALA A 60 11.28 12.29 34.80
CA ALA A 60 10.72 12.22 36.14
C ALA A 60 9.76 11.04 36.26
N LEU A 61 9.81 10.39 37.42
CA LEU A 61 8.93 9.31 37.85
C LEU A 61 8.51 9.63 39.28
N THR A 62 7.22 9.60 39.57
CA THR A 62 6.68 9.86 40.90
C THR A 62 5.85 8.69 41.41
N GLU A 63 5.51 8.76 42.70
CA GLU A 63 4.56 7.82 43.32
C GLU A 63 3.18 7.85 42.63
N ALA A 64 2.77 8.98 42.04
CA ALA A 64 1.52 9.09 41.32
C ALA A 64 1.49 8.19 40.08
N ASP A 65 2.57 8.14 39.30
CA ASP A 65 2.71 7.25 38.13
C ASP A 65 2.58 5.78 38.58
N CYS A 66 3.32 5.38 39.62
CA CYS A 66 3.31 4.01 40.14
C CYS A 66 1.93 3.60 40.67
N MET A 67 1.27 4.44 41.47
CA MET A 67 -0.04 4.14 42.04
C MET A 67 -1.15 4.10 40.98
N SER A 68 -1.14 5.06 40.05
CA SER A 68 -2.06 5.10 38.91
C SER A 68 -1.95 3.82 38.07
N GLN A 69 -0.73 3.43 37.70
CA GLN A 69 -0.47 2.20 36.95
C GLN A 69 -0.98 0.97 37.72
N LYS A 70 -0.61 0.84 39.00
CA LYS A 70 -0.91 -0.33 39.81
C LYS A 70 -2.42 -0.57 39.92
N VAL A 71 -3.19 0.49 40.15
CA VAL A 71 -4.66 0.42 40.26
C VAL A 71 -5.31 0.00 38.93
N MET A 72 -4.89 0.61 37.81
CA MET A 72 -5.43 0.28 36.49
C MET A 72 -5.07 -1.12 36.02
N VAL A 73 -3.79 -1.50 36.11
CA VAL A 73 -3.30 -2.81 35.64
C VAL A 73 -3.96 -3.94 36.42
N ASN A 74 -4.02 -3.84 37.75
CA ASN A 74 -4.60 -4.89 38.59
C ASN A 74 -6.11 -5.03 38.37
N SER A 75 -6.85 -3.92 38.28
CA SER A 75 -8.30 -3.96 38.04
C SER A 75 -8.64 -4.53 36.65
N LEU A 76 -7.88 -4.18 35.61
CA LEU A 76 -8.05 -4.73 34.26
C LEU A 76 -7.72 -6.23 34.20
N ARG A 77 -6.62 -6.68 34.81
CA ARG A 77 -6.24 -8.11 34.86
C ARG A 77 -7.26 -8.95 35.62
N ASN A 78 -7.80 -8.43 36.71
CA ASN A 78 -8.84 -9.08 37.50
C ASN A 78 -10.15 -9.20 36.69
N THR A 79 -10.50 -8.17 35.93
CA THR A 79 -11.72 -8.15 35.10
C THR A 79 -11.60 -9.06 33.88
N PHE A 80 -10.42 -9.06 33.23
CA PHE A 80 -10.16 -9.83 32.01
C PHE A 80 -8.90 -10.70 32.14
N PRO A 81 -9.02 -11.90 32.75
CA PRO A 81 -7.91 -12.84 32.79
C PRO A 81 -7.41 -13.19 31.37
N GLY A 82 -6.10 -13.08 31.15
CA GLY A 82 -5.48 -13.32 29.84
C GLY A 82 -5.36 -12.09 28.94
N LEU A 83 -5.80 -10.90 29.40
CA LEU A 83 -5.54 -9.65 28.71
C LEU A 83 -4.05 -9.30 28.73
N SER A 84 -3.49 -9.04 27.54
CA SER A 84 -2.14 -8.47 27.40
C SER A 84 -2.18 -6.99 27.79
N ILE A 85 -1.24 -6.54 28.64
CA ILE A 85 -1.11 -5.14 29.04
C ILE A 85 0.34 -4.71 28.86
N VAL A 86 0.55 -3.55 28.25
CA VAL A 86 1.83 -2.87 28.13
C VAL A 86 1.71 -1.55 28.87
N ALA A 87 2.49 -1.34 29.92
CA ALA A 87 2.48 -0.09 30.68
C ALA A 87 3.87 0.55 30.66
N GLU A 88 3.95 1.87 30.92
CA GLU A 88 5.22 2.60 30.88
C GLU A 88 6.20 2.14 31.97
N GLU A 89 5.72 2.01 33.21
CA GLU A 89 6.57 1.77 34.36
C GLU A 89 6.85 0.29 34.56
N GLU A 90 8.04 -0.02 35.08
CA GLU A 90 8.41 -1.39 35.45
C GLU A 90 7.45 -1.93 36.52
N GLU A 91 7.01 -3.19 36.37
CA GLU A 91 6.12 -3.83 37.34
C GLU A 91 6.82 -3.96 38.69
N GLN A 92 6.15 -3.51 39.75
CA GLN A 92 6.59 -3.74 41.13
C GLN A 92 5.88 -4.98 41.67
N ASP A 93 6.65 -5.96 42.18
CA ASP A 93 6.22 -7.25 42.75
C ASP A 93 5.42 -7.10 44.06
N GLU A 94 4.30 -6.38 44.04
CA GLU A 94 3.44 -6.26 45.21
C GLU A 94 1.98 -6.54 44.88
N ASP A 95 1.49 -7.64 45.46
CA ASP A 95 0.09 -8.03 45.56
C ASP A 95 -0.72 -6.95 46.29
N ILE A 96 -1.23 -5.95 45.55
CA ILE A 96 -2.43 -5.26 46.02
C ILE A 96 -3.62 -6.12 45.59
N THR A 97 -4.27 -6.72 46.58
CA THR A 97 -5.64 -7.22 46.48
C THR A 97 -6.59 -6.04 46.25
N CYS A 98 -6.61 -5.50 45.04
CA CYS A 98 -7.52 -4.42 44.65
C CYS A 98 -8.78 -5.07 44.06
N GLN A 99 -9.84 -5.20 44.87
CA GLN A 99 -11.16 -5.62 44.41
C GLN A 99 -11.96 -4.41 43.92
N ILE A 100 -11.46 -3.75 42.87
CA ILE A 100 -12.22 -2.72 42.17
C ILE A 100 -13.06 -3.41 41.09
N GLU A 101 -14.37 -3.23 41.15
CA GLU A 101 -15.30 -3.68 40.11
C GLU A 101 -15.38 -2.61 39.00
N LEU A 102 -14.84 -2.93 37.82
CA LEU A 102 -14.90 -2.05 36.65
C LEU A 102 -16.21 -2.23 35.89
N LYS A 103 -16.81 -1.12 35.46
CA LYS A 103 -18.05 -1.14 34.67
C LYS A 103 -17.79 -1.58 33.23
N ARG A 104 -18.72 -2.33 32.65
CA ARG A 104 -18.61 -2.87 31.28
C ARG A 104 -19.66 -2.32 30.31
N ASP A 105 -20.57 -1.50 30.81
CA ASP A 105 -21.83 -1.14 30.15
C ASP A 105 -22.00 0.38 29.98
N LEU A 106 -20.90 1.15 30.08
CA LEU A 106 -20.93 2.60 29.83
C LEU A 106 -21.23 2.92 28.35
N PHE A 107 -20.81 2.05 27.44
CA PHE A 107 -21.08 2.13 26.01
C PHE A 107 -21.79 0.86 25.53
N HIS A 108 -22.65 1.01 24.53
CA HIS A 108 -23.40 -0.10 23.93
C HIS A 108 -23.11 -0.24 22.44
N GLY A 109 -23.28 -1.45 21.91
CA GLY A 109 -23.02 -1.70 20.50
C GLY A 109 -23.61 -2.98 19.92
N ASP A 110 -23.89 -2.94 18.61
CA ASP A 110 -24.43 -4.02 17.76
C ASP A 110 -23.46 -5.18 17.49
N ASP A 111 -22.20 -5.10 17.93
CA ASP A 111 -21.22 -6.18 17.76
C ASP A 111 -21.46 -7.27 18.83
N GLU A 112 -22.52 -8.08 18.65
CA GLU A 112 -22.89 -9.16 19.60
C GLU A 112 -21.82 -10.27 19.71
N ILE A 113 -21.01 -10.46 18.67
CA ILE A 113 -19.93 -11.44 18.66
C ILE A 113 -18.64 -10.78 19.13
N GLY A 114 -18.29 -10.97 20.41
CA GLY A 114 -17.05 -10.46 21.00
C GLY A 114 -15.78 -11.01 20.35
N ILE A 115 -14.67 -10.29 20.56
CA ILE A 115 -13.33 -10.66 20.08
C ILE A 115 -12.61 -11.44 21.18
N ASP A 116 -11.85 -12.46 20.78
CA ASP A 116 -11.05 -13.25 21.70
C ASP A 116 -10.10 -12.37 22.53
N ILE A 117 -10.12 -12.50 23.86
CA ILE A 117 -9.32 -11.68 24.77
C ILE A 117 -7.82 -11.74 24.47
N SER A 118 -7.33 -12.87 23.95
CA SER A 118 -5.91 -13.06 23.59
C SER A 118 -5.43 -12.18 22.43
N ARG A 119 -6.37 -11.61 21.65
CA ARG A 119 -6.06 -10.66 20.57
C ARG A 119 -6.01 -9.21 21.03
N TYR A 120 -6.51 -8.92 22.23
CA TYR A 120 -6.44 -7.58 22.81
C TYR A 120 -5.07 -7.33 23.44
N THR A 121 -4.61 -6.10 23.31
CA THR A 121 -3.58 -5.52 24.17
C THR A 121 -4.05 -4.15 24.64
N VAL A 122 -3.97 -3.86 25.94
CA VAL A 122 -4.19 -2.49 26.46
C VAL A 122 -2.83 -1.86 26.73
N VAL A 123 -2.58 -0.72 26.11
CA VAL A 123 -1.34 0.05 26.22
C VAL A 123 -1.61 1.25 27.14
N ILE A 124 -0.86 1.38 28.23
CA ILE A 124 -1.16 2.32 29.32
C ILE A 124 0.02 3.28 29.54
N ASP A 125 -0.27 4.56 29.44
CA ASP A 125 0.53 5.62 30.06
C ASP A 125 -0.19 6.03 31.35
N PRO A 126 0.37 5.70 32.53
CA PRO A 126 -0.30 5.97 33.79
C PRO A 126 -0.31 7.45 34.17
N LEU A 127 0.56 8.27 33.58
CA LEU A 127 0.68 9.71 33.83
C LEU A 127 1.54 10.36 32.72
N ASP A 128 0.93 10.76 31.60
CA ASP A 128 1.60 11.61 30.59
C ASP A 128 1.77 13.02 31.18
N GLY A 129 2.99 13.54 31.09
CA GLY A 129 3.35 14.83 31.65
C GLY A 129 3.82 14.78 33.12
N THR A 130 4.57 13.76 33.52
CA THR A 130 5.16 13.67 34.88
C THR A 130 6.00 14.90 35.25
N ARG A 131 6.73 15.48 34.28
CA ARG A 131 7.44 16.75 34.49
C ARG A 131 6.46 17.89 34.78
N GLU A 132 5.38 18.00 34.01
CA GLU A 132 4.34 19.00 34.21
C GLU A 132 3.65 18.82 35.57
N PHE A 133 3.44 17.59 36.04
CA PHE A 133 2.95 17.29 37.38
C PHE A 133 3.89 17.84 38.47
N VAL A 134 5.18 17.51 38.39
CA VAL A 134 6.21 17.99 39.34
C VAL A 134 6.34 19.52 39.32
N GLU A 135 6.20 20.15 38.15
CA GLU A 135 6.28 21.61 37.98
C GLU A 135 4.95 22.34 38.27
N GLY A 136 3.90 21.63 38.71
CA GLY A 136 2.59 22.19 39.04
C GLY A 136 1.75 22.64 37.84
N ARG A 137 2.13 22.27 36.61
CA ARG A 137 1.37 22.51 35.37
C ARG A 137 0.30 21.43 35.16
N LEU A 138 -0.55 21.24 36.15
CA LEU A 138 -1.50 20.12 36.26
C LEU A 138 -2.48 20.00 35.09
N HIS A 139 -2.78 21.08 34.37
CA HIS A 139 -3.68 21.06 33.20
C HIS A 139 -3.15 20.22 32.02
N ASN A 140 -1.84 19.94 31.97
CA ASN A 140 -1.21 19.12 30.93
C ASN A 140 -1.15 17.63 31.28
N VAL A 141 -1.50 17.24 32.51
CA VAL A 141 -1.40 15.85 32.96
C VAL A 141 -2.54 15.01 32.39
N ARG A 142 -2.23 13.84 31.83
CA ARG A 142 -3.22 12.89 31.29
C ARG A 142 -2.90 11.45 31.71
N ILE A 143 -3.93 10.61 31.69
CA ILE A 143 -3.81 9.15 31.67
C ILE A 143 -4.22 8.69 30.28
N LEU A 144 -3.45 7.77 29.68
CA LEU A 144 -3.76 7.23 28.35
C LEU A 144 -3.96 5.72 28.42
N LEU A 145 -5.05 5.22 27.85
CA LEU A 145 -5.28 3.78 27.63
C LEU A 145 -5.62 3.55 26.16
N GLY A 146 -4.69 2.99 25.41
CA GLY A 146 -4.89 2.54 24.03
C GLY A 146 -5.36 1.09 23.97
N ILE A 147 -6.40 0.82 23.19
CA ILE A 147 -6.96 -0.53 23.00
C ILE A 147 -6.53 -1.02 21.62
N VAL A 148 -5.73 -2.08 21.61
CA VAL A 148 -5.09 -2.64 20.42
C VAL A 148 -5.68 -4.01 20.10
N ILE A 149 -5.93 -4.26 18.82
CA ILE A 149 -6.31 -5.58 18.29
C ILE A 149 -5.36 -5.92 17.15
N ASP A 150 -4.65 -7.05 17.28
CA ASP A 150 -3.65 -7.53 16.32
C ASP A 150 -2.66 -6.43 15.85
N GLY A 151 -2.20 -5.63 16.82
CA GLY A 151 -1.23 -4.56 16.61
C GLY A 151 -1.76 -3.25 16.03
N ARG A 152 -3.08 -3.13 15.81
CA ARG A 152 -3.73 -1.86 15.44
C ARG A 152 -4.46 -1.26 16.63
N ALA A 153 -4.23 0.02 16.92
CA ALA A 153 -5.05 0.78 17.86
C ALA A 153 -6.46 0.97 17.28
N VAL A 154 -7.48 0.46 17.96
CA VAL A 154 -8.89 0.50 17.50
C VAL A 154 -9.76 1.44 18.33
N ALA A 155 -9.35 1.69 19.57
CA ALA A 155 -10.01 2.60 20.49
C ALA A 155 -8.99 3.19 21.49
N GLY A 156 -9.34 4.28 22.13
CA GLY A 156 -8.47 4.95 23.10
C GLY A 156 -9.25 5.74 24.14
N VAL A 157 -8.66 5.88 25.32
CA VAL A 157 -9.16 6.71 26.44
C VAL A 157 -8.07 7.69 26.84
N SER A 158 -8.42 8.96 26.99
CA SER A 158 -7.61 10.00 27.63
C SER A 158 -8.37 10.57 28.82
N ALA A 159 -7.80 10.51 30.01
CA ALA A 159 -8.41 11.08 31.21
C ALA A 159 -7.53 12.18 31.80
N ALA A 160 -8.13 13.30 32.18
CA ALA A 160 -7.47 14.47 32.73
C ALA A 160 -7.77 14.59 34.25
N PRO A 161 -6.87 14.13 35.14
CA PRO A 161 -7.16 14.04 36.58
C PRO A 161 -7.62 15.35 37.21
N PHE A 162 -7.07 16.47 36.74
CA PHE A 162 -7.30 17.80 37.30
C PHE A 162 -8.30 18.67 36.51
N LEU A 163 -8.88 18.15 35.42
CA LEU A 163 -9.87 18.85 34.61
C LEU A 163 -11.26 18.19 34.64
N SER A 164 -11.39 17.08 35.36
CA SER A 164 -12.62 16.26 35.41
C SER A 164 -13.16 15.91 34.02
N GLN A 165 -12.24 15.63 33.09
CA GLN A 165 -12.56 15.33 31.69
C GLN A 165 -12.03 13.94 31.33
N ILE A 166 -12.87 13.14 30.68
CA ILE A 166 -12.49 11.85 30.09
C ILE A 166 -12.98 11.84 28.66
N LEU A 167 -12.08 11.51 27.74
CA LEU A 167 -12.34 11.35 26.33
C LEU A 167 -12.17 9.87 25.99
N ALA A 168 -13.12 9.32 25.23
CA ALA A 168 -13.01 7.99 24.67
C ALA A 168 -13.30 8.05 23.18
N ALA A 169 -12.68 7.16 22.39
CA ALA A 169 -13.00 7.03 20.98
C ALA A 169 -12.85 5.58 20.55
N GLU A 170 -13.78 5.10 19.74
CA GLU A 170 -13.68 3.84 18.99
C GLU A 170 -13.80 4.19 17.51
N ILE A 171 -12.92 3.69 16.63
CA ILE A 171 -12.93 4.06 15.20
C ILE A 171 -14.29 3.81 14.54
N LYS A 172 -15.05 2.80 15.00
CA LYS A 172 -16.42 2.51 14.54
C LYS A 172 -17.50 3.36 15.22
N ARG A 173 -17.29 3.77 16.48
CA ARG A 173 -18.28 4.47 17.31
C ARG A 173 -17.68 5.73 17.91
N TRP A 174 -18.14 6.86 17.40
CA TRP A 174 -17.74 8.17 17.90
C TRP A 174 -18.42 8.42 19.25
N HIS A 175 -17.69 8.24 20.34
CA HIS A 175 -18.11 8.69 21.67
C HIS A 175 -17.08 9.66 22.26
N LEU A 176 -16.76 10.72 21.52
CA LEU A 176 -16.09 11.85 22.13
C LEU A 176 -17.05 12.48 23.13
N ALA A 177 -16.71 12.43 24.42
CA ALA A 177 -17.30 13.34 25.39
C ALA A 177 -17.14 14.77 24.86
N PRO A 178 -18.08 15.70 25.16
CA PRO A 178 -18.04 17.04 24.62
C PRO A 178 -16.68 17.71 24.88
N ILE A 179 -15.92 17.93 23.81
CA ILE A 179 -14.73 18.76 23.81
C ILE A 179 -15.17 20.16 23.39
N ASN A 180 -14.71 21.17 24.11
CA ASN A 180 -14.83 22.55 23.65
C ASN A 180 -14.03 22.69 22.36
N THR A 181 -14.75 22.85 21.25
CA THR A 181 -14.13 23.03 19.94
C THR A 181 -13.80 24.50 19.73
N HIS A 182 -12.62 24.77 19.20
CA HIS A 182 -12.20 26.09 18.81
C HIS A 182 -12.74 26.39 17.41
N THR A 183 -13.33 27.58 17.24
CA THR A 183 -13.84 28.04 15.94
C THR A 183 -12.73 28.64 15.06
N GLN A 184 -11.60 29.01 15.66
CA GLN A 184 -10.41 29.52 15.00
C GLN A 184 -9.16 28.83 15.53
N VAL A 185 -8.22 28.55 14.63
CA VAL A 185 -6.93 27.94 14.98
C VAL A 185 -6.00 29.01 15.54
N GLU A 186 -5.48 28.78 16.74
CA GLU A 186 -4.59 29.71 17.45
C GLU A 186 -3.15 29.63 16.92
N ALA A 187 -2.69 28.42 16.59
CA ALA A 187 -1.37 28.19 16.03
C ALA A 187 -1.37 27.09 14.96
N VAL A 188 -0.56 27.25 13.92
CA VAL A 188 -0.41 26.21 12.90
C VAL A 188 0.33 25.00 13.46
N LEU A 189 1.43 25.22 14.19
CA LEU A 189 2.29 24.17 14.73
C LEU A 189 2.40 24.22 16.26
N ALA A 190 2.14 23.09 16.91
CA ALA A 190 2.50 22.84 18.31
C ALA A 190 3.75 21.93 18.41
N ALA A 191 4.67 22.25 19.32
CA ALA A 191 5.83 21.41 19.63
C ALA A 191 6.22 21.54 21.11
N GLY A 192 6.89 20.54 21.67
CA GLY A 192 7.44 20.64 23.04
C GLY A 192 8.73 21.45 23.10
N ASP A 193 9.10 21.97 24.27
CA ASP A 193 10.31 22.79 24.53
C ASP A 193 11.67 22.07 24.31
N GLY A 194 11.66 20.82 23.84
CA GLY A 194 12.85 20.03 23.57
C GLY A 194 13.71 20.60 22.43
N LYS A 195 15.03 20.57 22.62
CA LYS A 195 16.04 21.06 21.66
C LYS A 195 16.49 19.99 20.66
N TYR A 196 15.54 19.23 20.11
CA TYR A 196 15.83 18.20 19.11
C TYR A 196 15.96 18.82 17.73
N LYS A 197 17.04 18.49 17.00
CA LYS A 197 17.31 19.03 15.65
C LYS A 197 16.19 18.72 14.65
N SER A 198 15.55 17.55 14.75
CA SER A 198 14.42 17.17 13.90
C SER A 198 13.17 18.02 14.17
N VAL A 199 12.87 18.30 15.44
CA VAL A 199 11.76 19.19 15.83
C VAL A 199 12.06 20.63 15.40
N GLN A 200 13.32 21.07 15.51
CA GLN A 200 13.73 22.38 15.01
C GLN A 200 13.53 22.50 13.49
N ALA A 201 13.86 21.45 12.71
CA ALA A 201 13.58 21.45 11.28
C ALA A 201 12.09 21.67 10.97
N ALA A 202 11.19 21.11 11.77
CA ALA A 202 9.75 21.33 11.64
C ALA A 202 9.36 22.80 11.94
N ARG A 203 9.95 23.39 12.99
CA ARG A 203 9.75 24.81 13.33
C ARG A 203 10.24 25.73 12.22
N ASP A 204 11.36 25.40 11.60
CA ASP A 204 11.97 26.17 10.51
C ASP A 204 11.11 26.11 9.24
N PHE A 205 10.54 24.93 8.94
CA PHE A 205 9.58 24.76 7.83
C PHE A 205 8.37 25.70 7.98
N PHE A 206 7.81 25.79 9.19
CA PHE A 206 6.73 26.72 9.54
C PHE A 206 7.24 28.07 10.05
N SER A 207 8.42 28.54 9.63
CA SER A 207 9.04 29.78 10.13
C SER A 207 8.14 31.01 10.03
N LYS A 208 7.30 31.08 8.98
CA LYS A 208 6.36 32.18 8.72
C LYS A 208 5.00 32.04 9.39
N GLU A 209 4.68 30.86 9.92
CA GLU A 209 3.38 30.57 10.55
C GLU A 209 3.45 30.70 12.08
N SER A 210 2.27 30.84 12.70
CA SER A 210 2.12 30.85 14.15
C SER A 210 2.48 29.48 14.76
N LYS A 211 3.22 29.52 15.87
CA LYS A 211 3.74 28.36 16.58
C LYS A 211 3.46 28.52 18.07
N VAL A 212 3.20 27.42 18.75
CA VAL A 212 2.99 27.38 20.20
C VAL A 212 3.79 26.25 20.84
N GLU A 213 4.24 26.46 22.07
CA GLU A 213 4.89 25.42 22.87
C GLU A 213 3.88 24.76 23.80
N ILE A 214 3.74 23.43 23.69
CA ILE A 214 2.84 22.62 24.52
C ILE A 214 3.59 21.39 25.04
N GLY A 215 3.64 21.24 26.38
CA GLY A 215 4.19 20.07 27.08
C GLY A 215 3.23 18.88 27.05
N GLY A 216 3.72 17.65 27.31
CA GLY A 216 2.92 16.41 27.26
C GLY A 216 2.52 15.97 25.84
N THR A 217 2.60 14.69 25.52
CA THR A 217 2.22 14.21 24.17
C THR A 217 0.70 14.33 23.98
N ALA A 218 -0.08 13.95 24.99
CA ALA A 218 -1.53 13.98 24.97
C ALA A 218 -2.09 15.40 24.81
N ALA A 219 -1.60 16.36 25.59
CA ALA A 219 -2.07 17.74 25.52
C ALA A 219 -1.88 18.36 24.13
N LYS A 220 -0.78 18.03 23.44
CA LYS A 220 -0.56 18.45 22.03
C LYS A 220 -1.61 17.88 21.08
N PHE A 221 -1.97 16.61 21.23
CA PHE A 221 -2.93 15.95 20.34
C PHE A 221 -4.37 16.36 20.65
N GLU A 222 -4.72 16.53 21.92
CA GLU A 222 -6.01 17.09 22.32
C GLU A 222 -6.20 18.50 21.79
N ALA A 223 -5.16 19.33 21.75
CA ALA A 223 -5.19 20.65 21.10
C ALA A 223 -5.46 20.57 19.59
N ILE A 224 -5.04 19.49 18.92
CA ILE A 224 -5.41 19.25 17.51
C ILE A 224 -6.88 18.82 17.42
N ILE A 225 -7.31 17.88 18.26
CA ILE A 225 -8.67 17.32 18.26
C ILE A 225 -9.71 18.41 18.56
N SER A 226 -9.39 19.33 19.47
CA SER A 226 -10.24 20.49 19.77
C SER A 226 -10.22 21.57 18.68
N GLY A 227 -9.29 21.50 17.73
CA GLY A 227 -9.09 22.52 16.70
C GLY A 227 -8.31 23.76 17.16
N GLN A 228 -7.70 23.73 18.36
CA GLN A 228 -6.85 24.82 18.86
C GLN A 228 -5.59 25.00 17.99
N VAL A 229 -4.98 23.89 17.56
CA VAL A 229 -3.78 23.91 16.71
C VAL A 229 -3.98 23.07 15.45
N GLY A 230 -3.25 23.40 14.38
CA GLY A 230 -3.37 22.70 13.10
C GLY A 230 -2.67 21.34 13.07
N LEU A 231 -1.43 21.29 13.55
CA LEU A 231 -0.61 20.10 13.64
C LEU A 231 0.35 20.15 14.83
N ALA A 232 0.86 18.99 15.25
CA ALA A 232 1.87 18.86 16.29
C ALA A 232 3.01 17.94 15.84
N VAL A 233 4.21 18.24 16.35
CA VAL A 233 5.40 17.42 16.13
C VAL A 233 5.99 17.03 17.48
N THR A 234 6.21 15.73 17.69
CA THR A 234 6.92 15.19 18.86
C THR A 234 8.33 14.74 18.48
N HIS A 235 9.17 14.52 19.48
CA HIS A 235 10.56 14.08 19.27
C HIS A 235 10.67 12.55 19.13
N ALA A 236 11.78 12.07 18.56
CA ALA A 236 12.06 10.65 18.37
C ALA A 236 12.30 9.82 19.65
N LYS A 237 12.08 10.38 20.85
CA LYS A 237 12.02 9.64 22.12
C LYS A 237 10.59 9.30 22.59
N THR A 238 9.56 9.78 21.90
CA THR A 238 8.16 9.38 22.18
C THR A 238 8.04 7.87 22.02
N VAL A 239 7.23 7.20 22.83
CA VAL A 239 7.05 5.74 22.85
C VAL A 239 5.60 5.36 22.54
N ALA A 240 5.32 4.06 22.47
CA ALA A 240 4.01 3.53 22.11
C ALA A 240 2.90 3.98 23.07
N VAL A 241 3.18 4.03 24.38
CA VAL A 241 2.22 4.47 25.41
C VAL A 241 1.76 5.92 25.20
N ASP A 242 2.64 6.81 24.74
CA ASP A 242 2.32 8.21 24.43
C ASP A 242 1.30 8.36 23.29
N THR A 243 1.28 7.45 22.31
CA THR A 243 0.54 7.63 21.05
C THR A 243 -0.65 6.69 20.88
N CYS A 244 -0.63 5.53 21.55
CA CYS A 244 -1.58 4.44 21.28
C CYS A 244 -3.04 4.83 21.52
N ALA A 245 -3.32 5.57 22.60
CA ALA A 245 -4.68 6.04 22.88
C ALA A 245 -5.11 7.16 21.92
N LEU A 246 -4.17 8.00 21.52
CA LEU A 246 -4.43 9.23 20.77
C LEU A 246 -4.63 8.98 19.27
N GLU A 247 -4.00 7.95 18.70
CA GLU A 247 -4.16 7.57 17.30
C GLU A 247 -5.63 7.34 16.89
N PRO A 248 -6.41 6.45 17.53
CA PRO A 248 -7.81 6.25 17.19
C PRO A 248 -8.68 7.48 17.51
N MET A 249 -8.32 8.27 18.53
CA MET A 249 -9.01 9.52 18.85
C MET A 249 -8.84 10.58 17.74
N LEU A 250 -7.64 10.65 17.15
CA LEU A 250 -7.31 11.56 16.05
C LEU A 250 -7.79 11.04 14.68
N GLU A 251 -8.00 9.73 14.50
CA GLU A 251 -8.64 9.16 13.30
C GLU A 251 -10.17 9.35 13.29
N CYS A 252 -10.84 9.13 14.44
CA CYS A 252 -12.03 9.92 14.83
C CYS A 252 -11.63 11.42 14.80
N ALA A 253 -12.41 12.45 15.01
CA ALA A 253 -12.03 13.84 14.61
C ALA A 253 -11.58 14.10 13.13
N GLY A 254 -11.21 13.08 12.34
CA GLY A 254 -10.85 13.16 10.92
C GLY A 254 -9.39 13.54 10.63
N GLY A 255 -8.52 13.54 11.63
CA GLY A 255 -7.09 13.88 11.53
C GLY A 255 -6.22 12.77 10.92
N GLN A 256 -4.92 12.86 11.16
CA GLN A 256 -3.89 11.92 10.69
C GLN A 256 -2.68 11.91 11.62
N ILE A 257 -2.07 10.74 11.83
CA ILE A 257 -0.82 10.55 12.56
C ILE A 257 0.17 9.75 11.69
N THR A 258 1.44 10.15 11.67
CA THR A 258 2.54 9.45 10.99
C THR A 258 3.85 9.64 11.72
N ASP A 259 4.89 8.92 11.32
CA ASP A 259 6.26 9.34 11.63
C ASP A 259 6.71 10.56 10.80
N TYR A 260 7.94 11.05 11.00
CA TYR A 260 8.48 12.19 10.25
C TYR A 260 8.51 11.98 8.74
N PHE A 261 8.58 10.73 8.28
CA PHE A 261 8.66 10.41 6.86
C PHE A 261 7.29 10.16 6.25
N GLY A 262 6.20 10.36 6.99
CA GLY A 262 4.84 10.21 6.48
C GLY A 262 4.33 8.77 6.41
N ALA A 263 5.03 7.81 7.04
CA ALA A 263 4.54 6.44 7.18
C ALA A 263 3.68 6.30 8.45
N PRO A 264 2.68 5.39 8.46
CA PRO A 264 1.99 5.02 9.70
C PRO A 264 2.99 4.59 10.78
N LEU A 265 2.64 4.82 12.05
CA LEU A 265 3.44 4.33 13.16
C LEU A 265 3.55 2.79 13.10
N THR A 266 4.64 2.24 13.63
CA THR A 266 4.83 0.79 13.65
C THR A 266 3.72 0.14 14.47
N PRO A 267 3.22 -1.05 14.07
CA PRO A 267 2.19 -1.76 14.82
C PRO A 267 2.55 -1.91 16.29
N TYR A 268 1.55 -1.70 17.14
CA TYR A 268 1.67 -1.89 18.58
C TYR A 268 1.93 -3.37 18.87
N THR A 269 2.85 -3.65 19.78
CA THR A 269 3.18 -5.02 20.18
C THR A 269 3.13 -5.11 21.69
N ASN A 270 3.42 -6.29 22.24
CA ASN A 270 3.43 -6.54 23.69
C ASN A 270 4.65 -5.89 24.39
N THR A 271 5.22 -4.83 23.81
CA THR A 271 6.38 -4.09 24.32
C THR A 271 6.19 -2.60 24.07
N ASN A 272 6.63 -1.76 25.02
CA ASN A 272 6.59 -0.31 24.88
C ASN A 272 7.70 0.17 23.93
N ARG A 273 7.42 0.15 22.62
CA ARG A 273 8.41 0.45 21.58
C ARG A 273 8.59 1.96 21.40
N PRO A 274 9.80 2.44 21.09
CA PRO A 274 10.02 3.83 20.79
C PRO A 274 9.60 4.19 19.37
N ASN A 275 9.00 5.38 19.23
CA ASN A 275 8.76 6.07 17.97
C ASN A 275 10.04 6.78 17.50
N ASN A 276 11.08 5.99 17.21
CA ASN A 276 12.44 6.45 16.88
C ASN A 276 12.55 7.32 15.61
N LEU A 277 11.45 7.45 14.86
CA LEU A 277 11.35 8.27 13.65
C LEU A 277 10.49 9.52 13.89
N GLY A 278 10.23 9.84 15.16
CA GLY A 278 9.37 10.93 15.60
C GLY A 278 7.91 10.73 15.24
N VAL A 279 7.08 11.71 15.58
CA VAL A 279 5.64 11.69 15.30
C VAL A 279 5.19 13.04 14.79
N ILE A 280 4.37 13.04 13.75
CA ILE A 280 3.61 14.17 13.23
C ILE A 280 2.14 13.81 13.37
N ALA A 281 1.35 14.72 13.92
CA ALA A 281 -0.10 14.61 14.00
C ALA A 281 -0.74 15.87 13.42
N SER A 282 -1.86 15.73 12.71
CA SER A 282 -2.58 16.86 12.12
C SER A 282 -4.09 16.70 12.20
N GLY A 283 -4.78 17.83 12.28
CA GLY A 283 -6.23 17.87 12.23
C GLY A 283 -6.76 17.66 10.82
N LYS A 284 -8.07 17.41 10.69
CA LYS A 284 -8.74 17.15 9.41
C LYS A 284 -8.40 18.13 8.29
N ASN A 285 -8.25 19.41 8.63
CA ASN A 285 -8.02 20.49 7.67
C ASN A 285 -6.53 20.77 7.39
N TYR A 286 -5.61 20.02 8.01
CA TYR A 286 -4.15 20.23 7.92
C TYR A 286 -3.40 19.05 7.28
N LYS A 287 -4.11 18.13 6.63
CA LYS A 287 -3.50 16.95 5.97
C LYS A 287 -2.53 17.35 4.86
N LYS A 288 -2.74 18.49 4.20
CA LYS A 288 -1.83 18.98 3.16
C LYS A 288 -0.51 19.40 3.80
N GLU A 289 -0.56 20.26 4.80
CA GLU A 289 0.58 20.76 5.57
C GLU A 289 1.36 19.62 6.24
N HIS A 290 0.66 18.60 6.72
CA HIS A 290 1.24 17.35 7.23
C HIS A 290 2.09 16.64 6.17
N ASN A 291 1.53 16.45 4.98
CA ASN A 291 2.21 15.77 3.88
C ASN A 291 3.39 16.60 3.35
N ASP A 292 3.22 17.92 3.24
CA ASP A 292 4.27 18.85 2.82
C ASP A 292 5.44 18.86 3.83
N LEU A 293 5.14 18.84 5.14
CA LEU A 293 6.15 18.69 6.19
C LEU A 293 6.87 17.34 6.07
N SER A 294 6.12 16.24 5.89
CA SER A 294 6.71 14.90 5.76
C SER A 294 7.65 14.79 4.55
N LEU A 295 7.27 15.39 3.42
CA LEU A 295 8.12 15.47 2.23
C LEU A 295 9.39 16.30 2.49
N TYR A 296 9.27 17.42 3.19
CA TYR A 296 10.43 18.21 3.62
C TYR A 296 11.37 17.40 4.52
N MET A 297 10.81 16.68 5.51
CA MET A 297 11.59 15.83 6.44
C MET A 297 12.36 14.71 5.71
N ARG A 298 11.84 14.18 4.59
CA ARG A 298 12.54 13.21 3.75
C ARG A 298 13.77 13.76 3.03
N SER A 299 13.98 15.08 3.05
CA SER A 299 15.12 15.75 2.41
C SER A 299 16.03 16.50 3.37
N HIS A 300 15.64 16.61 4.65
CA HIS A 300 16.34 17.43 5.61
C HIS A 300 17.37 16.61 6.41
N PRO A 301 18.63 17.06 6.59
CA PRO A 301 19.66 16.25 7.25
C PRO A 301 19.34 15.83 8.68
N ALA A 302 18.60 16.65 9.43
CA ALA A 302 18.28 16.39 10.83
C ALA A 302 17.40 15.14 11.06
N PRO A 303 16.21 15.01 10.46
CA PRO A 303 15.44 13.76 10.53
C PRO A 303 16.13 12.59 9.82
N LEU A 304 16.82 12.80 8.69
CA LEU A 304 17.52 11.71 7.98
C LEU A 304 18.64 11.08 8.81
N ALA A 305 19.27 11.83 9.73
CA ALA A 305 20.27 11.29 10.66
C ALA A 305 19.72 10.24 11.65
N LEU A 306 18.39 10.10 11.76
CA LEU A 306 17.75 9.03 12.55
C LEU A 306 17.79 7.67 11.84
N VAL A 307 18.10 7.64 10.55
CA VAL A 307 18.14 6.41 9.75
C VAL A 307 19.56 5.86 9.70
N ASN A 308 19.81 4.80 10.46
CA ASN A 308 21.12 4.14 10.50
C ASN A 308 21.52 3.61 9.11
N GLY A 309 22.73 3.93 8.66
CA GLY A 309 23.28 3.50 7.38
C GLY A 309 22.82 4.29 6.15
N LEU A 310 21.99 5.32 6.32
CA LEU A 310 21.56 6.17 5.21
C LEU A 310 22.66 7.15 4.79
N ASP A 311 23.03 7.14 3.52
CA ASP A 311 23.88 8.16 2.89
C ASP A 311 23.01 9.06 1.98
N GLN A 312 22.90 10.32 2.37
CA GLN A 312 22.03 11.32 1.72
C GLN A 312 22.47 11.67 0.29
N ASN A 313 23.71 11.33 -0.08
CA ASN A 313 24.23 11.58 -1.43
C ASN A 313 24.13 10.33 -2.32
N LEU A 314 23.85 9.17 -1.73
CA LEU A 314 23.83 7.91 -2.47
C LEU A 314 22.53 7.79 -3.27
N GLY A 315 22.67 7.69 -4.60
CA GLY A 315 21.53 7.70 -5.53
C GLY A 315 21.23 9.05 -6.16
N GLY A 316 21.96 10.12 -5.80
CA GLY A 316 21.92 11.41 -6.48
C GLY A 316 20.63 12.22 -6.25
N ASP A 317 19.90 11.94 -5.18
CA ASP A 317 18.68 12.65 -4.79
C ASP A 317 18.73 12.95 -3.29
N PRO A 318 18.65 14.23 -2.87
CA PRO A 318 18.63 14.56 -1.44
C PRO A 318 17.34 14.14 -0.74
N CYS A 319 16.26 13.88 -1.48
CA CYS A 319 15.00 13.40 -0.92
C CYS A 319 14.94 11.86 -0.98
N HIS A 320 14.44 11.23 0.08
CA HIS A 320 14.41 9.77 0.21
C HIS A 320 13.01 9.19 0.44
N ALA A 321 12.68 8.11 -0.27
CA ALA A 321 11.40 7.39 -0.16
C ALA A 321 11.33 6.45 1.05
N LEU A 322 11.60 7.00 2.23
CA LEU A 322 11.64 6.28 3.51
C LEU A 322 10.24 5.89 4.02
N ASP A 323 9.17 6.42 3.44
CA ASP A 323 7.82 5.90 3.62
C ASP A 323 7.61 4.53 2.97
N ILE A 324 8.37 4.23 1.91
CA ILE A 324 8.27 2.97 1.16
C ILE A 324 9.33 1.96 1.61
N ALA A 325 10.56 2.40 1.89
CA ALA A 325 11.70 1.54 2.26
C ALA A 325 11.59 0.94 3.68
N ARG A 326 10.55 0.13 3.88
CA ARG A 326 10.15 -0.47 5.15
C ARG A 326 9.78 -1.93 4.99
N THR A 327 9.91 -2.71 6.05
CA THR A 327 9.34 -4.07 6.13
C THR A 327 7.80 -4.01 6.07
N LEU A 328 7.15 -5.16 5.93
CA LEU A 328 5.67 -5.24 5.97
C LEU A 328 5.11 -4.85 7.35
N ASP A 329 5.93 -5.00 8.38
CA ASP A 329 5.66 -4.56 9.76
C ASP A 329 5.93 -3.06 9.98
N GLY A 330 6.28 -2.29 8.94
CA GLY A 330 6.40 -0.83 8.99
C GLY A 330 7.72 -0.30 9.54
N SER A 331 8.64 -1.17 9.95
CA SER A 331 10.00 -0.77 10.38
C SER A 331 10.86 -0.41 9.17
N LEU A 332 11.77 0.56 9.29
CA LEU A 332 12.72 0.88 8.20
C LEU A 332 13.62 -0.31 7.88
N LEU A 333 13.93 -0.47 6.59
CA LEU A 333 14.94 -1.43 6.13
C LEU A 333 16.31 -1.05 6.70
N GLN A 334 16.85 -1.94 7.52
CA GLN A 334 18.21 -1.89 8.07
C GLN A 334 19.27 -2.45 7.10
N LEU A 335 20.54 -2.07 7.33
CA LEU A 335 21.70 -2.61 6.61
C LEU A 335 21.72 -4.15 6.57
N SER A 336 21.40 -4.81 7.68
CA SER A 336 21.36 -6.28 7.77
C SER A 336 20.39 -6.94 6.79
N HIS A 337 19.24 -6.30 6.51
CA HIS A 337 18.33 -6.80 5.46
C HIS A 337 19.00 -6.74 4.10
N LEU A 338 19.66 -5.61 3.79
CA LEU A 338 20.35 -5.40 2.52
C LEU A 338 21.56 -6.34 2.37
N GLU A 339 22.32 -6.57 3.43
CA GLU A 339 23.41 -7.54 3.45
C GLU A 339 22.93 -8.95 3.12
N ASN A 340 21.81 -9.37 3.69
CA ASN A 340 21.17 -10.66 3.37
C ASN A 340 20.67 -10.71 1.92
N ILE A 341 20.14 -9.61 1.37
CA ILE A 341 19.65 -9.58 -0.02
C ILE A 341 20.81 -9.65 -1.02
N PHE A 342 21.87 -8.88 -0.78
CA PHE A 342 23.02 -8.79 -1.68
C PHE A 342 24.08 -9.87 -1.42
N GLN A 343 23.96 -10.64 -0.33
CA GLN A 343 24.93 -11.67 0.10
C GLN A 343 26.35 -11.10 0.23
N GLN A 344 26.48 -9.87 0.75
CA GLN A 344 27.75 -9.16 0.93
C GLN A 344 27.60 -8.01 1.93
N ASP A 345 28.71 -7.59 2.55
CA ASP A 345 28.74 -6.44 3.48
C ASP A 345 28.31 -5.12 2.79
N ILE A 346 27.35 -4.41 3.40
CA ILE A 346 26.83 -3.12 2.95
C ILE A 346 27.18 -2.04 3.97
N THR A 347 27.84 -0.98 3.50
CA THR A 347 28.31 0.11 4.36
C THR A 347 27.35 1.29 4.44
N ALA A 348 26.56 1.49 3.39
CA ALA A 348 25.56 2.55 3.31
C ALA A 348 24.49 2.22 2.27
N PHE A 349 23.34 2.87 2.39
CA PHE A 349 22.30 2.84 1.37
C PHE A 349 21.66 4.22 1.16
N GLY A 350 21.02 4.39 0.02
CA GLY A 350 20.19 5.53 -0.36
C GLY A 350 18.91 5.05 -1.02
N VAL A 351 17.88 5.88 -1.01
CA VAL A 351 16.53 5.53 -1.47
C VAL A 351 15.95 6.72 -2.24
N PRO A 352 16.50 7.05 -3.42
CA PRO A 352 16.18 8.29 -4.12
C PRO A 352 14.68 8.42 -4.41
N GLU A 353 14.07 9.50 -3.92
CA GLU A 353 12.63 9.79 -4.05
C GLU A 353 12.17 9.83 -5.51
N LYS A 354 13.00 10.37 -6.41
CA LYS A 354 12.74 10.40 -7.87
C LYS A 354 12.61 9.02 -8.51
N ALA A 355 13.13 7.97 -7.87
CA ALA A 355 13.02 6.58 -8.32
C ALA A 355 11.94 5.80 -7.55
N ALA A 356 11.12 6.48 -6.76
CA ALA A 356 9.99 5.88 -6.07
C ALA A 356 8.72 5.93 -6.93
N GLN A 357 7.91 4.88 -6.80
CA GLN A 357 6.62 4.75 -7.43
C GLN A 357 5.55 4.55 -6.35
N ARG A 358 4.62 5.50 -6.27
CA ARG A 358 3.44 5.43 -5.40
C ARG A 358 2.23 5.20 -6.30
N GLY A 359 1.98 3.94 -6.63
CA GLY A 359 0.91 3.54 -7.54
C GLY A 359 -0.40 3.24 -6.82
N LEU A 360 -1.45 3.05 -7.61
CA LEU A 360 -2.68 2.42 -7.12
C LEU A 360 -2.33 1.04 -6.56
N MET A 361 -1.77 0.13 -7.36
CA MET A 361 -1.68 -1.27 -6.93
C MET A 361 -0.52 -1.57 -5.97
N SER A 362 0.62 -0.88 -6.10
CA SER A 362 1.81 -1.13 -5.28
C SER A 362 2.60 0.14 -5.00
N GLN A 363 3.40 0.10 -3.95
CA GLN A 363 4.47 1.06 -3.70
C GLN A 363 5.80 0.40 -4.03
N ALA A 364 6.72 1.14 -4.64
CA ALA A 364 8.04 0.63 -4.91
C ALA A 364 9.09 1.73 -4.86
N CYS A 365 10.32 1.38 -4.56
CA CYS A 365 11.44 2.31 -4.61
C CYS A 365 12.72 1.61 -5.03
N ARG A 366 13.61 2.36 -5.69
CA ARG A 366 14.99 1.90 -5.89
C ARG A 366 15.76 2.08 -4.58
N ILE A 367 16.49 1.04 -4.19
CA ILE A 367 17.48 1.11 -3.11
C ILE A 367 18.86 1.03 -3.75
N VAL A 368 19.69 2.03 -3.49
CA VAL A 368 21.07 2.10 -3.95
C VAL A 368 21.97 1.79 -2.77
N VAL A 369 22.93 0.87 -2.92
CA VAL A 369 23.81 0.44 -1.85
C VAL A 369 25.27 0.67 -2.19
N ARG A 370 26.08 0.95 -1.16
CA ARG A 370 27.53 0.96 -1.24
C ARG A 370 28.07 -0.27 -0.52
N THR A 371 28.71 -1.16 -1.27
CA THR A 371 29.40 -2.32 -0.72
C THR A 371 30.66 -1.91 0.03
N LYS A 372 31.20 -2.80 0.87
CA LYS A 372 32.49 -2.61 1.55
C LYS A 372 33.67 -2.35 0.59
N ASN A 373 33.59 -2.85 -0.64
CA ASN A 373 34.58 -2.62 -1.70
C ASN A 373 34.30 -1.32 -2.49
N ASN A 374 33.46 -0.43 -1.97
CA ASN A 374 33.06 0.85 -2.58
C ASN A 374 32.35 0.73 -3.95
N GLN A 375 31.86 -0.46 -4.30
CA GLN A 375 30.99 -0.64 -5.47
C GLN A 375 29.59 -0.14 -5.17
N ILE A 376 28.99 0.57 -6.13
CA ILE A 376 27.59 1.01 -6.08
C ILE A 376 26.73 0.01 -6.84
N LYS A 377 25.68 -0.50 -6.19
CA LYS A 377 24.70 -1.41 -6.78
C LYS A 377 23.29 -0.91 -6.49
N SER A 378 22.31 -1.36 -7.24
CA SER A 378 20.90 -1.03 -7.01
C SER A 378 19.99 -2.25 -7.10
N ILE A 379 18.86 -2.16 -6.41
CA ILE A 379 17.73 -3.09 -6.51
C ILE A 379 16.44 -2.29 -6.50
N PHE A 380 15.36 -2.91 -6.96
CA PHE A 380 14.01 -2.36 -6.89
C PHE A 380 13.23 -3.09 -5.81
N TYR A 381 12.78 -2.36 -4.80
CA TYR A 381 11.99 -2.90 -3.71
C TYR A 381 10.51 -2.62 -3.96
N LYS A 382 9.71 -3.67 -4.14
CA LYS A 382 8.26 -3.59 -4.33
C LYS A 382 7.58 -3.99 -3.01
N ARG A 383 6.88 -3.04 -2.39
CA ARG A 383 6.15 -3.20 -1.13
C ARG A 383 4.66 -3.00 -1.35
N VAL A 384 3.86 -3.94 -0.88
CA VAL A 384 2.42 -3.95 -1.07
C VAL A 384 1.76 -4.31 0.24
N LYS A 385 0.96 -3.40 0.79
CA LYS A 385 0.19 -3.66 2.01
C LYS A 385 -1.22 -3.14 1.79
N PHE A 386 -2.18 -4.04 1.61
CA PHE A 386 -3.52 -3.67 1.13
C PHE A 386 -4.26 -2.74 2.09
N SER A 387 -4.00 -2.86 3.40
CA SER A 387 -4.55 -1.97 4.42
C SER A 387 -4.10 -0.51 4.27
N ASP A 388 -2.89 -0.29 3.73
CA ASP A 388 -2.30 1.04 3.54
C ASP A 388 -2.84 1.71 2.25
N LEU A 389 -3.48 0.92 1.38
CA LEU A 389 -3.96 1.35 0.07
C LEU A 389 -5.44 1.79 0.14
N SER A 390 -5.66 3.10 0.19
CA SER A 390 -7.01 3.69 0.35
C SER A 390 -8.05 3.18 -0.65
N TYR A 391 -7.68 3.03 -1.92
CA TYR A 391 -8.60 2.55 -2.96
C TYR A 391 -8.99 1.07 -2.81
N GLN A 392 -8.16 0.22 -2.16
CA GLN A 392 -8.53 -1.19 -1.91
C GLN A 392 -9.70 -1.30 -0.94
N LYS A 393 -9.82 -0.36 0.01
CA LYS A 393 -10.90 -0.34 1.01
C LYS A 393 -12.29 -0.20 0.38
N ASN A 394 -12.37 0.32 -0.85
CA ASN A 394 -13.62 0.55 -1.57
C ASN A 394 -13.97 -0.57 -2.57
N LYS A 395 -13.14 -1.63 -2.68
CA LYS A 395 -13.39 -2.73 -3.62
C LYS A 395 -14.24 -3.82 -3.01
N SER A 396 -14.94 -4.56 -3.89
CA SER A 396 -15.57 -5.82 -3.51
C SER A 396 -14.52 -6.84 -3.05
N ARG A 397 -14.91 -7.73 -2.14
CA ARG A 397 -14.04 -8.80 -1.63
C ARG A 397 -13.38 -9.61 -2.76
N LEU A 398 -14.16 -9.97 -3.79
CA LEU A 398 -13.67 -10.72 -4.96
C LEU A 398 -12.51 -10.00 -5.68
N LYS A 399 -12.61 -8.68 -5.87
CA LYS A 399 -11.54 -7.90 -6.49
C LYS A 399 -10.28 -7.85 -5.62
N ILE A 400 -10.44 -7.74 -4.30
CA ILE A 400 -9.31 -7.75 -3.36
C ILE A 400 -8.64 -9.14 -3.37
N GLU A 401 -9.40 -10.23 -3.39
CA GLU A 401 -8.87 -11.59 -3.48
C GLU A 401 -8.10 -11.82 -4.78
N ARG A 402 -8.67 -11.38 -5.91
CA ARG A 402 -8.03 -11.44 -7.22
C ARG A 402 -6.70 -10.68 -7.24
N ASP A 403 -6.69 -9.44 -6.74
CA ASP A 403 -5.48 -8.64 -6.68
C ASP A 403 -4.44 -9.26 -5.71
N ALA A 404 -4.87 -9.81 -4.57
CA ALA A 404 -3.94 -10.47 -3.63
C ALA A 404 -3.29 -11.70 -4.27
N ASN A 405 -4.05 -12.44 -5.08
CA ASN A 405 -3.52 -13.58 -5.82
C ASN A 405 -2.54 -13.15 -6.92
N SER A 406 -2.76 -12.00 -7.57
CA SER A 406 -1.86 -11.53 -8.64
C SER A 406 -0.43 -11.26 -8.15
N TYR A 407 -0.27 -10.81 -6.90
CA TYR A 407 1.05 -10.67 -6.26
C TYR A 407 1.73 -12.00 -5.94
N LEU A 408 0.96 -13.01 -5.55
CA LEU A 408 1.50 -14.37 -5.36
C LEU A 408 1.98 -14.95 -6.69
N ILE A 409 1.20 -14.75 -7.76
CA ILE A 409 1.58 -15.18 -9.12
C ILE A 409 2.89 -14.53 -9.53
N GLU A 410 2.99 -13.20 -9.44
CA GLU A 410 4.20 -12.47 -9.82
C GLU A 410 5.42 -12.94 -9.02
N ALA A 411 5.28 -13.05 -7.69
CA ALA A 411 6.38 -13.48 -6.83
C ALA A 411 6.83 -14.91 -7.14
N SER A 412 5.89 -15.84 -7.31
CA SER A 412 6.20 -17.24 -7.61
C SER A 412 6.83 -17.38 -8.99
N PHE A 413 6.28 -16.70 -9.99
CA PHE A 413 6.78 -16.76 -11.36
C PHE A 413 8.19 -16.19 -11.48
N LEU A 414 8.45 -15.00 -10.92
CA LEU A 414 9.78 -14.36 -10.96
C LEU A 414 10.83 -15.10 -10.13
N ASN A 415 10.41 -15.88 -9.13
CA ASN A 415 11.31 -16.72 -8.33
C ASN A 415 11.58 -18.10 -8.96
N SER A 416 10.88 -18.44 -10.04
CA SER A 416 11.05 -19.73 -10.72
C SER A 416 12.25 -19.74 -11.69
N ASP A 417 12.82 -20.91 -11.93
CA ASP A 417 13.84 -21.06 -12.99
C ASP A 417 13.24 -21.02 -14.40
N ALA A 418 11.92 -21.24 -14.51
CA ALA A 418 11.17 -21.21 -15.75
C ALA A 418 11.32 -19.86 -16.48
N VAL A 419 11.15 -18.73 -15.78
CA VAL A 419 11.30 -17.40 -16.41
C VAL A 419 12.73 -17.14 -16.88
N LYS A 420 13.74 -17.71 -16.21
CA LYS A 420 15.15 -17.58 -16.60
C LYS A 420 15.45 -18.30 -17.92
N SER A 421 14.79 -19.44 -18.17
CA SER A 421 14.95 -20.18 -19.42
C SER A 421 14.43 -19.46 -20.67
N ALA A 422 13.60 -18.42 -20.51
CA ALA A 422 13.09 -17.64 -21.64
C ALA A 422 14.17 -16.79 -22.35
N GLY A 423 15.36 -16.65 -21.76
CA GLY A 423 16.49 -15.94 -22.39
C GLY A 423 16.23 -14.46 -22.64
N ILE A 424 15.25 -13.87 -21.95
CA ILE A 424 14.90 -12.45 -22.03
C ILE A 424 15.24 -11.74 -20.71
N PRO A 425 15.56 -10.43 -20.74
CA PRO A 425 15.72 -9.65 -19.53
C PRO A 425 14.40 -9.55 -18.76
N VAL A 426 14.42 -10.04 -17.53
CA VAL A 426 13.33 -9.95 -16.55
C VAL A 426 13.93 -9.67 -15.17
N PRO A 427 13.20 -9.02 -14.26
CA PRO A 427 13.64 -8.88 -12.88
C PRO A 427 13.81 -10.25 -12.23
N GLN A 428 14.87 -10.43 -11.46
CA GLN A 428 15.09 -11.60 -10.62
C GLN A 428 14.73 -11.26 -9.18
N VAL A 429 14.03 -12.17 -8.51
CA VAL A 429 13.82 -12.07 -7.05
C VAL A 429 15.15 -12.29 -6.35
N LEU A 430 15.50 -11.38 -5.44
CA LEU A 430 16.71 -11.41 -4.63
C LEU A 430 16.34 -11.71 -3.18
N GLY A 431 17.00 -12.71 -2.59
CA GLY A 431 16.64 -13.21 -1.25
C GLY A 431 15.30 -13.94 -1.22
N ILE A 432 14.76 -14.13 -0.02
CA ILE A 432 13.46 -14.79 0.18
C ILE A 432 12.36 -13.71 0.20
N PRO A 433 11.34 -13.78 -0.68
CA PRO A 433 10.23 -12.82 -0.65
C PRO A 433 9.35 -13.01 0.59
N ASP A 434 8.82 -11.93 1.15
CA ASP A 434 7.87 -11.96 2.28
C ASP A 434 6.44 -11.87 1.72
N LEU A 435 5.71 -12.99 1.71
CA LEU A 435 4.41 -13.14 1.07
C LEU A 435 3.35 -13.53 2.11
N ARG A 436 2.56 -12.55 2.58
CA ARG A 436 1.57 -12.71 3.66
C ARG A 436 0.15 -12.63 3.10
N ARG A 437 -0.35 -13.73 2.56
CA ARG A 437 -1.72 -13.84 2.03
C ARG A 437 -2.71 -14.17 3.16
N ASP A 438 -3.70 -13.29 3.39
CA ASP A 438 -4.78 -13.52 4.36
C ASP A 438 -6.07 -13.99 3.65
N TYR A 439 -6.33 -15.30 3.66
CA TYR A 439 -7.52 -15.88 3.03
C TYR A 439 -8.83 -15.55 3.77
N THR A 440 -8.77 -15.20 5.05
CA THR A 440 -9.95 -14.86 5.87
C THR A 440 -10.38 -13.42 5.60
N ASN A 441 -9.42 -12.48 5.68
CA ASN A 441 -9.62 -11.07 5.36
C ASN A 441 -8.58 -10.60 4.30
N PRO A 442 -8.92 -10.67 3.01
CA PRO A 442 -8.01 -10.31 1.91
C PRO A 442 -7.39 -8.91 2.02
N LEU A 443 -8.06 -7.95 2.67
CA LEU A 443 -7.54 -6.59 2.87
C LEU A 443 -6.30 -6.54 3.78
N ASN A 444 -6.07 -7.56 4.59
CA ASN A 444 -4.88 -7.70 5.43
C ASN A 444 -3.68 -8.28 4.66
N SER A 445 -3.86 -8.68 3.40
CA SER A 445 -2.76 -9.26 2.61
C SER A 445 -1.64 -8.24 2.37
N SER A 446 -0.40 -8.71 2.45
CA SER A 446 0.79 -7.89 2.23
C SER A 446 1.94 -8.68 1.62
N PHE A 447 2.75 -8.03 0.78
CA PHE A 447 3.79 -8.65 -0.04
C PHE A 447 5.00 -7.72 -0.16
N ALA A 448 6.20 -8.26 -0.05
CA ALA A 448 7.45 -7.54 -0.25
C ALA A 448 8.41 -8.36 -1.13
N LEU A 449 8.86 -7.75 -2.22
CA LEU A 449 9.81 -8.35 -3.16
C LEU A 449 11.02 -7.42 -3.35
N PHE A 450 12.21 -8.00 -3.29
CA PHE A 450 13.43 -7.36 -3.75
C PHE A 450 13.76 -7.89 -5.14
N LEU A 451 13.83 -6.99 -6.11
CA LEU A 451 13.98 -7.32 -7.52
C LEU A 451 15.29 -6.74 -8.05
N SER A 452 16.02 -7.48 -8.88
CA SER A 452 17.05 -6.88 -9.72
C SER A 452 16.43 -5.81 -10.60
N ASP A 453 17.06 -4.64 -10.72
CA ASP A 453 16.42 -3.50 -11.36
C ASP A 453 16.91 -3.20 -12.77
N PHE A 454 16.01 -2.64 -13.58
CA PHE A 454 16.35 -2.00 -14.85
C PHE A 454 16.85 -0.57 -14.61
N ALA A 455 18.05 -0.47 -14.04
CA ALA A 455 18.65 0.80 -13.64
C ALA A 455 19.10 1.66 -14.84
N PRO A 456 18.89 2.99 -14.81
CA PRO A 456 19.46 3.92 -15.78
C PRO A 456 21.00 3.89 -15.84
N SER A 457 21.67 3.58 -14.73
CA SER A 457 23.12 3.37 -14.69
C SER A 457 23.59 2.21 -15.56
N ASN A 458 22.68 1.27 -15.86
CA ASN A 458 22.89 0.16 -16.78
C ASN A 458 22.25 0.44 -18.15
N PHE A 459 21.98 1.71 -18.49
CA PHE A 459 21.40 2.22 -19.73
C PHE A 459 19.97 1.78 -20.04
N TRP A 460 19.23 1.30 -19.04
CA TRP A 460 17.81 0.99 -19.20
C TRP A 460 16.95 2.25 -19.15
N TYR A 461 15.96 2.33 -20.03
CA TYR A 461 14.96 3.40 -20.05
C TYR A 461 13.57 2.87 -20.44
N GLN A 462 12.53 3.66 -20.22
CA GLN A 462 11.17 3.36 -20.67
C GLN A 462 10.71 4.41 -21.68
N ARG A 463 9.72 4.03 -22.49
CA ARG A 463 9.02 4.95 -23.38
C ARG A 463 7.54 4.93 -23.12
N ASN A 464 6.93 6.09 -23.30
CA ASN A 464 5.50 6.24 -23.11
C ASN A 464 4.71 5.61 -24.27
N LEU A 465 5.13 5.84 -25.52
CA LEU A 465 4.62 5.17 -26.72
C LEU A 465 5.79 4.57 -27.49
N LEU A 466 5.56 3.44 -28.14
CA LEU A 466 6.58 2.69 -28.86
C LEU A 466 6.47 2.97 -30.36
N ASP A 467 7.54 3.51 -30.93
CA ASP A 467 7.74 3.56 -32.39
C ASP A 467 8.06 2.17 -32.95
N PHE A 468 8.25 2.06 -34.27
CA PHE A 468 8.54 0.80 -34.94
C PHE A 468 9.73 0.03 -34.34
N GLU A 469 10.87 0.69 -34.07
CA GLU A 469 12.07 0.03 -33.51
C GLU A 469 11.77 -0.57 -32.13
N HIS A 470 11.07 0.17 -31.27
CA HIS A 470 10.74 -0.27 -29.91
C HIS A 470 9.60 -1.30 -29.90
N GLY A 471 8.61 -1.15 -30.79
CA GLY A 471 7.54 -2.12 -31.01
C GLY A 471 8.09 -3.47 -31.45
N ALA A 472 8.99 -3.47 -32.44
CA ALA A 472 9.68 -4.66 -32.91
C ALA A 472 10.52 -5.33 -31.81
N ALA A 473 11.28 -4.55 -31.03
CA ALA A 473 12.06 -5.08 -29.90
C ALA A 473 11.18 -5.72 -28.82
N GLY A 474 10.05 -5.07 -28.48
CA GLY A 474 9.07 -5.60 -27.52
C GLY A 474 8.43 -6.91 -28.00
N LEU A 475 8.01 -6.96 -29.26
CA LEU A 475 7.44 -8.18 -29.86
C LEU A 475 8.45 -9.32 -29.96
N LYS A 476 9.71 -9.03 -30.32
CA LYS A 476 10.79 -10.05 -30.28
C LYS A 476 10.98 -10.62 -28.87
N ALA A 477 10.89 -9.80 -27.83
CA ALA A 477 10.98 -10.26 -26.44
C ALA A 477 9.77 -11.12 -26.04
N LEU A 478 8.55 -10.71 -26.38
CA LEU A 478 7.34 -11.51 -26.16
C LEU A 478 7.38 -12.85 -26.93
N ALA A 479 7.85 -12.83 -28.18
CA ALA A 479 7.98 -14.04 -28.99
C ALA A 479 8.95 -15.06 -28.36
N LYS A 480 10.12 -14.59 -27.89
CA LYS A 480 11.08 -15.43 -27.16
C LYS A 480 10.48 -15.99 -25.86
N PHE A 481 9.75 -15.15 -25.12
CA PHE A 481 9.04 -15.56 -23.92
C PHE A 481 8.01 -16.66 -24.20
N HIS A 482 7.14 -16.45 -25.19
CA HIS A 482 6.12 -17.42 -25.60
C HIS A 482 6.72 -18.73 -26.12
N ALA A 483 7.81 -18.66 -26.90
CA ALA A 483 8.48 -19.83 -27.44
C ALA A 483 9.03 -20.76 -26.35
N ALA A 484 9.51 -20.20 -25.25
CA ALA A 484 10.09 -20.95 -24.13
C ALA A 484 9.09 -21.85 -23.40
N PHE A 485 7.80 -21.51 -23.45
CA PHE A 485 6.72 -22.26 -22.80
C PHE A 485 5.79 -22.96 -23.78
N TRP A 486 6.08 -22.89 -25.08
CA TRP A 486 5.22 -23.44 -26.12
C TRP A 486 5.10 -24.95 -26.02
N GLY A 487 3.88 -25.45 -25.83
CA GLY A 487 3.60 -26.89 -25.71
C GLY A 487 4.26 -27.59 -24.52
N ASN A 488 4.84 -26.85 -23.57
CA ASN A 488 5.56 -27.42 -22.43
C ASN A 488 4.58 -27.72 -21.28
N THR A 489 4.51 -28.99 -20.86
CA THR A 489 3.73 -29.46 -19.70
C THR A 489 4.59 -29.64 -18.44
N SER A 490 5.92 -29.56 -18.54
CA SER A 490 6.85 -29.75 -17.40
C SER A 490 6.84 -28.58 -16.39
N ILE A 491 6.01 -27.58 -16.65
CA ILE A 491 5.81 -26.36 -15.86
C ILE A 491 4.56 -26.43 -14.96
N ASP A 492 3.90 -27.59 -14.85
CA ASP A 492 2.68 -27.79 -14.07
C ASP A 492 2.80 -27.46 -12.57
N ASN A 493 4.02 -27.29 -12.04
CA ASN A 493 4.27 -26.86 -10.66
C ASN A 493 4.42 -25.34 -10.48
N LEU A 494 4.31 -24.55 -11.54
CA LEU A 494 4.33 -23.09 -11.43
C LEU A 494 2.99 -22.57 -10.87
N GLN A 495 3.07 -21.72 -9.86
CA GLN A 495 1.90 -20.99 -9.38
C GLN A 495 1.64 -19.79 -10.30
N ILE A 496 0.87 -20.03 -11.36
CA ILE A 496 0.42 -19.03 -12.35
C ILE A 496 -1.11 -19.06 -12.51
N TRP A 497 -1.67 -18.11 -13.25
CA TRP A 497 -3.10 -18.15 -13.55
C TRP A 497 -3.45 -19.31 -14.51
N PRO A 498 -4.56 -20.05 -14.27
CA PRO A 498 -5.05 -21.06 -15.22
C PRO A 498 -5.42 -20.47 -16.60
N HIS A 499 -5.83 -19.20 -16.60
CA HIS A 499 -6.07 -18.38 -17.78
C HIS A 499 -5.32 -17.07 -17.57
N GLY A 500 -4.34 -16.78 -18.42
CA GLY A 500 -3.58 -15.53 -18.36
C GLY A 500 -4.43 -14.32 -18.71
N ALA A 501 -3.83 -13.14 -18.55
CA ALA A 501 -4.41 -11.82 -18.78
C ALA A 501 -5.37 -11.31 -17.70
N TYR A 502 -5.21 -10.03 -17.34
CA TYR A 502 -6.11 -9.39 -16.36
C TYR A 502 -7.53 -9.25 -16.90
N PHE A 503 -7.65 -9.19 -18.22
CA PHE A 503 -8.88 -8.89 -18.95
C PHE A 503 -9.70 -10.11 -19.34
N GLU A 504 -9.23 -11.32 -19.03
CA GLU A 504 -9.98 -12.53 -19.32
C GLU A 504 -11.32 -12.57 -18.54
N PRO A 505 -12.36 -13.22 -19.08
CA PRO A 505 -13.71 -13.13 -18.57
C PRO A 505 -13.92 -13.37 -17.07
N ASP A 506 -13.29 -14.40 -16.49
CA ASP A 506 -13.55 -14.83 -15.11
C ASP A 506 -12.87 -13.90 -14.08
N LYS A 507 -11.97 -13.02 -14.54
CA LYS A 507 -11.35 -11.95 -13.74
C LYS A 507 -12.10 -10.62 -13.84
N GLN A 508 -13.12 -10.51 -14.68
CA GLN A 508 -13.88 -9.29 -14.95
C GLN A 508 -15.29 -9.36 -14.35
N GLU A 509 -15.89 -8.19 -14.12
CA GLU A 509 -17.27 -8.13 -13.66
C GLU A 509 -18.22 -8.47 -14.83
N PRO A 510 -19.34 -9.19 -14.58
CA PRO A 510 -20.25 -9.61 -15.65
C PRO A 510 -20.92 -8.45 -16.40
N ASP A 511 -21.05 -7.28 -15.78
CA ASP A 511 -21.77 -6.14 -16.34
C ASP A 511 -21.04 -5.47 -17.51
N HIS A 512 -19.73 -5.67 -17.65
CA HIS A 512 -18.94 -5.14 -18.76
C HIS A 512 -19.31 -5.76 -20.11
N PHE A 513 -19.87 -6.98 -20.10
CA PHE A 513 -20.18 -7.73 -21.33
C PHE A 513 -21.41 -7.18 -22.06
N ASP A 514 -22.33 -6.53 -21.34
CA ASP A 514 -23.61 -6.05 -21.89
C ASP A 514 -23.62 -4.53 -22.09
N LYS A 515 -22.46 -3.87 -21.95
CA LYS A 515 -22.31 -2.41 -21.97
C LYS A 515 -21.41 -1.93 -23.13
N VAL A 516 -21.26 -2.72 -24.18
CA VAL A 516 -20.44 -2.36 -25.35
C VAL A 516 -21.23 -1.50 -26.33
N GLY A 517 -22.45 -1.92 -26.66
CA GLY A 517 -23.39 -1.19 -27.53
C GLY A 517 -24.32 -0.25 -26.76
N GLY A 518 -25.44 0.11 -27.40
CA GLY A 518 -26.52 0.88 -26.82
C GLY A 518 -26.09 2.23 -26.27
N ASP A 519 -26.55 2.56 -25.07
CA ASP A 519 -26.31 3.87 -24.45
C ASP A 519 -24.84 4.12 -24.10
N SER A 520 -24.08 3.04 -23.81
CA SER A 520 -22.63 3.15 -23.60
C SER A 520 -21.92 3.61 -24.85
N TRP A 521 -22.20 2.98 -26.00
CA TRP A 521 -21.58 3.38 -27.26
C TRP A 521 -22.02 4.78 -27.68
N LYS A 522 -23.32 5.10 -27.59
CA LYS A 522 -23.83 6.45 -27.89
C LYS A 522 -23.13 7.53 -27.09
N ARG A 523 -22.83 7.25 -25.81
CA ARG A 523 -22.06 8.17 -24.96
C ARG A 523 -20.66 8.39 -25.49
N HIS A 524 -19.93 7.33 -25.86
CA HIS A 524 -18.58 7.46 -26.44
C HIS A 524 -18.63 8.17 -27.80
N TYR A 525 -19.56 7.78 -28.68
CA TYR A 525 -19.75 8.43 -29.97
C TYR A 525 -20.01 9.93 -29.83
N THR A 526 -20.86 10.33 -28.88
CA THR A 526 -21.13 11.74 -28.57
C THR A 526 -19.88 12.45 -28.03
N ALA A 527 -19.15 11.82 -27.11
CA ALA A 527 -17.94 12.38 -26.52
C ALA A 527 -16.81 12.62 -27.52
N PHE A 528 -16.78 11.86 -28.62
CA PHE A 528 -15.78 11.96 -29.69
C PHE A 528 -16.37 12.51 -31.00
N ALA A 529 -17.59 13.06 -31.00
CA ALA A 529 -18.35 13.38 -32.21
C ALA A 529 -17.58 14.26 -33.23
N ASP A 530 -16.96 15.35 -32.77
CA ASP A 530 -16.20 16.24 -33.64
C ASP A 530 -15.03 15.53 -34.31
N SER A 531 -14.37 14.64 -33.57
CA SER A 531 -13.20 13.91 -34.05
C SER A 531 -13.60 12.73 -34.95
N PHE A 532 -14.70 12.04 -34.65
CA PHE A 532 -15.26 10.97 -35.51
C PHE A 532 -15.84 11.51 -36.81
N SER A 533 -16.44 12.70 -36.82
CA SER A 533 -16.99 13.32 -38.04
C SER A 533 -15.93 13.60 -39.13
N GLN A 534 -14.65 13.63 -38.75
CA GLN A 534 -13.53 13.84 -39.67
C GLN A 534 -13.10 12.55 -40.38
N GLN A 535 -13.54 11.37 -39.91
CA GLN A 535 -13.17 10.06 -40.46
C GLN A 535 -14.20 9.60 -41.51
N LYS A 536 -14.09 10.13 -42.73
CA LYS A 536 -15.10 9.93 -43.79
C LYS A 536 -15.24 8.50 -44.31
N GLU A 537 -14.24 7.65 -44.09
CA GLU A 537 -14.20 6.27 -44.60
C GLU A 537 -14.91 5.27 -43.69
N HIS A 538 -15.35 5.69 -42.50
CA HIS A 538 -15.97 4.83 -41.50
C HIS A 538 -17.27 5.43 -40.96
N ASP A 539 -18.24 4.56 -40.65
CA ASP A 539 -19.44 4.93 -39.89
C ASP A 539 -19.41 4.28 -38.49
N PHE A 540 -18.93 5.05 -37.53
CA PHE A 540 -18.84 4.60 -36.14
C PHE A 540 -20.15 4.68 -35.38
N SER A 541 -21.24 5.21 -35.95
CA SER A 541 -22.49 5.44 -35.20
C SER A 541 -23.10 4.15 -34.63
N THR A 542 -22.88 3.02 -35.30
CA THR A 542 -23.39 1.68 -34.93
C THR A 542 -22.31 0.72 -34.44
N LEU A 543 -21.04 1.15 -34.34
CA LEU A 543 -19.91 0.25 -34.08
C LEU A 543 -20.10 -0.62 -32.82
N GLY A 544 -20.45 0.00 -31.70
CA GLY A 544 -20.68 -0.74 -30.46
C GLY A 544 -21.85 -1.71 -30.56
N ASP A 545 -22.90 -1.36 -31.30
CA ASP A 545 -24.07 -2.22 -31.52
C ASP A 545 -23.74 -3.43 -32.41
N ARG A 546 -22.83 -3.26 -33.39
CA ARG A 546 -22.32 -4.35 -34.22
C ARG A 546 -21.38 -5.29 -33.46
N LEU A 547 -20.58 -4.75 -32.54
CA LEU A 547 -19.68 -5.56 -31.71
C LEU A 547 -20.44 -6.34 -30.63
N GLN A 548 -21.46 -5.74 -30.01
CA GLN A 548 -22.18 -6.26 -28.84
C GLN A 548 -22.62 -7.74 -28.93
N PRO A 549 -23.15 -8.26 -30.05
CA PRO A 549 -23.56 -9.65 -30.18
C PRO A 549 -22.38 -10.64 -30.14
N LEU A 550 -21.18 -10.21 -30.54
CA LEU A 550 -19.98 -11.06 -30.59
C LEU A 550 -19.24 -11.15 -29.25
N VAL A 551 -19.39 -10.12 -28.40
CA VAL A 551 -18.60 -9.88 -27.18
C VAL A 551 -18.41 -11.13 -26.33
N ARG A 552 -19.49 -11.84 -26.01
CA ARG A 552 -19.40 -13.03 -25.14
C ARG A 552 -18.70 -14.18 -25.85
N HIS A 553 -19.00 -14.41 -27.13
CA HIS A 553 -18.38 -15.49 -27.88
C HIS A 553 -16.87 -15.28 -28.02
N LEU A 554 -16.46 -14.08 -28.46
CA LEU A 554 -15.06 -13.71 -28.64
C LEU A 554 -14.27 -13.84 -27.33
N ALA A 555 -14.78 -13.27 -26.23
CA ALA A 555 -14.06 -13.27 -24.96
C ALA A 555 -13.74 -14.69 -24.44
N TYR A 556 -14.58 -15.69 -24.73
CA TYR A 556 -14.32 -17.08 -24.35
C TYR A 556 -13.55 -17.87 -25.43
N SER A 557 -13.57 -17.45 -26.70
CA SER A 557 -12.81 -18.10 -27.78
C SER A 557 -11.32 -17.75 -27.73
N VAL A 558 -11.00 -16.48 -27.43
CA VAL A 558 -9.60 -16.01 -27.34
C VAL A 558 -8.93 -16.40 -26.01
N HIS A 559 -9.73 -16.67 -24.97
CA HIS A 559 -9.27 -17.21 -23.69
C HIS A 559 -9.79 -18.65 -23.49
N PRO A 560 -9.26 -19.66 -24.17
CA PRO A 560 -9.79 -21.02 -24.08
C PRO A 560 -9.60 -21.62 -22.68
N ARG A 561 -10.61 -22.36 -22.22
CA ARG A 561 -10.59 -23.05 -20.91
C ARG A 561 -9.92 -24.42 -20.96
N ASN A 562 -9.97 -25.09 -22.12
CA ASN A 562 -9.26 -26.34 -22.33
C ASN A 562 -7.75 -26.07 -22.50
N ARG A 563 -6.91 -26.77 -21.73
CA ARG A 563 -5.44 -26.69 -21.76
C ARG A 563 -4.88 -27.00 -23.14
N GLU A 564 -5.48 -27.93 -23.88
CA GLU A 564 -5.03 -28.31 -25.24
C GLU A 564 -5.14 -27.15 -26.25
N ASN A 565 -6.06 -26.23 -26.00
CA ASN A 565 -6.27 -25.04 -26.83
C ASN A 565 -5.46 -23.84 -26.34
N GLN A 566 -4.71 -23.97 -25.24
CA GLN A 566 -3.80 -22.96 -24.71
C GLN A 566 -2.39 -23.25 -25.20
N GLN A 567 -1.83 -22.36 -26.01
CA GLN A 567 -0.57 -22.57 -26.73
C GLN A 567 0.66 -22.50 -25.80
N THR A 568 0.65 -21.54 -24.87
CA THR A 568 1.84 -21.16 -24.08
C THR A 568 1.47 -20.49 -22.76
N ILE A 569 2.46 -20.01 -22.01
CA ILE A 569 2.32 -19.02 -20.95
C ILE A 569 2.43 -17.63 -21.59
N ILE A 570 1.48 -16.76 -21.28
CA ILE A 570 1.46 -15.35 -21.71
C ILE A 570 1.76 -14.41 -20.54
N HIS A 571 2.28 -13.22 -20.83
CA HIS A 571 2.53 -12.16 -19.86
C HIS A 571 1.22 -11.64 -19.25
N GLY A 572 0.21 -11.38 -20.09
CA GLY A 572 -1.15 -10.99 -19.69
C GLY A 572 -1.40 -9.49 -19.42
N ASP A 573 -0.37 -8.65 -19.55
CA ASP A 573 -0.49 -7.17 -19.56
C ASP A 573 0.75 -6.48 -20.19
N PRO A 574 1.18 -6.85 -21.41
CA PRO A 574 2.34 -6.23 -22.05
C PRO A 574 2.04 -4.82 -22.59
N LYS A 575 1.83 -3.84 -21.70
CA LYS A 575 1.69 -2.41 -22.03
C LYS A 575 3.03 -1.69 -21.96
N ALA A 576 3.18 -0.52 -22.60
CA ALA A 576 4.45 0.22 -22.65
C ALA A 576 5.12 0.44 -21.27
N ALA A 577 4.34 0.68 -20.21
CA ALA A 577 4.84 0.86 -18.84
C ALA A 577 5.52 -0.38 -18.25
N ASN A 578 5.30 -1.55 -18.84
CA ASN A 578 5.84 -2.83 -18.41
C ASN A 578 7.06 -3.26 -19.25
N LEU A 579 7.53 -2.39 -20.15
CA LEU A 579 8.73 -2.61 -20.94
C LEU A 579 9.85 -1.63 -20.57
N PHE A 580 11.07 -2.15 -20.55
CA PHE A 580 12.31 -1.39 -20.49
C PHE A 580 13.15 -1.69 -21.73
N PHE A 581 13.91 -0.70 -22.19
CA PHE A 581 14.73 -0.80 -23.38
C PHE A 581 16.17 -0.42 -23.10
N ARG A 582 17.09 -1.03 -23.83
CA ARG A 582 18.52 -0.70 -23.82
C ARG A 582 19.17 -1.11 -25.13
N LYS A 583 20.13 -0.32 -25.61
CA LYS A 583 21.11 -0.78 -26.62
C LYS A 583 22.33 -1.34 -25.89
N SER A 584 22.63 -2.61 -26.10
CA SER A 584 23.84 -3.23 -25.54
C SER A 584 25.06 -2.70 -26.26
N SER A 585 26.21 -2.61 -25.58
CA SER A 585 27.48 -2.32 -26.25
C SER A 585 27.98 -3.48 -27.12
N GLN A 586 27.39 -4.67 -26.96
CA GLN A 586 27.77 -5.91 -27.67
C GLN A 586 26.73 -6.36 -28.71
N ASP A 587 25.52 -5.79 -28.70
CA ASP A 587 24.41 -6.18 -29.57
C ASP A 587 23.88 -4.92 -30.26
N ALA A 588 23.85 -4.91 -31.59
CA ALA A 588 23.40 -3.75 -32.36
C ALA A 588 21.88 -3.55 -32.24
N ASP A 589 21.15 -4.63 -31.96
CA ASP A 589 19.70 -4.62 -31.82
C ASP A 589 19.26 -4.02 -30.47
N LEU A 590 18.16 -3.28 -30.50
CA LEU A 590 17.51 -2.78 -29.30
C LEU A 590 16.96 -3.95 -28.48
N GLN A 591 17.42 -4.08 -27.23
CA GLN A 591 16.96 -5.09 -26.30
C GLN A 591 15.75 -4.57 -25.51
N ALA A 592 14.73 -5.41 -25.34
CA ALA A 592 13.58 -5.14 -24.47
C ALA A 592 13.57 -6.09 -23.26
N GLY A 593 13.28 -5.57 -22.08
CA GLY A 593 13.03 -6.30 -20.85
C GLY A 593 11.60 -6.12 -20.35
N LEU A 594 11.04 -7.15 -19.71
CA LEU A 594 9.64 -7.20 -19.27
C LEU A 594 9.53 -7.16 -17.74
N ILE A 595 8.52 -6.47 -17.21
CA ILE A 595 8.18 -6.44 -15.77
C ILE A 595 6.68 -6.67 -15.56
N ASP A 596 6.24 -6.84 -14.31
CA ASP A 596 4.82 -6.90 -13.93
C ASP A 596 4.08 -8.15 -14.42
N PHE A 597 4.58 -9.33 -14.00
CA PHE A 597 4.04 -10.67 -14.33
C PHE A 597 2.83 -11.06 -13.46
N GLN A 598 2.07 -10.08 -12.96
CA GLN A 598 0.91 -10.30 -12.08
C GLN A 598 -0.23 -11.08 -12.73
N TRP A 599 -0.31 -11.01 -14.06
CA TRP A 599 -1.38 -11.58 -14.87
C TRP A 599 -0.92 -12.76 -15.72
N THR A 600 0.28 -13.27 -15.42
CA THR A 600 0.90 -14.35 -16.16
C THR A 600 0.19 -15.67 -15.91
N GLY A 601 -0.07 -16.38 -16.99
CA GLY A 601 -0.85 -17.61 -16.99
C GLY A 601 -0.95 -18.21 -18.37
N TYR A 602 -1.67 -19.31 -18.47
CA TYR A 602 -1.81 -19.99 -19.75
C TYR A 602 -2.75 -19.27 -20.71
N GLY A 603 -2.39 -19.23 -22.00
CA GLY A 603 -3.20 -18.52 -22.99
C GLY A 603 -2.74 -18.75 -24.43
N LYS A 604 -3.45 -18.07 -25.34
CA LYS A 604 -3.05 -17.90 -26.72
C LYS A 604 -2.15 -16.69 -26.87
N VAL A 605 -1.22 -16.72 -27.82
CA VAL A 605 -0.30 -15.59 -28.05
C VAL A 605 -1.01 -14.34 -28.57
N GLY A 606 -2.15 -14.50 -29.25
CA GLY A 606 -2.98 -13.41 -29.74
C GLY A 606 -3.31 -12.38 -28.65
N ALA A 607 -3.67 -12.83 -27.46
CA ALA A 607 -4.05 -11.96 -26.34
C ALA A 607 -2.94 -10.98 -25.95
N ASP A 608 -1.69 -11.44 -25.87
CA ASP A 608 -0.56 -10.57 -25.56
C ASP A 608 -0.18 -9.67 -26.73
N VAL A 609 -0.19 -10.20 -27.96
CA VAL A 609 0.21 -9.45 -29.16
C VAL A 609 -0.80 -8.34 -29.47
N ALA A 610 -2.10 -8.64 -29.48
CA ALA A 610 -3.16 -7.67 -29.68
C ALA A 610 -3.16 -6.59 -28.59
N HIS A 611 -3.06 -6.99 -27.32
CA HIS A 611 -2.99 -6.03 -26.21
C HIS A 611 -1.73 -5.17 -26.30
N PHE A 612 -0.57 -5.73 -26.68
CA PHE A 612 0.66 -4.96 -26.89
C PHE A 612 0.50 -3.91 -28.00
N LEU A 613 -0.02 -4.30 -29.17
CA LEU A 613 -0.27 -3.39 -30.28
C LEU A 613 -1.21 -2.25 -29.84
N ALA A 614 -2.33 -2.57 -29.21
CA ALA A 614 -3.33 -1.59 -28.80
C ALA A 614 -2.87 -0.71 -27.61
N ALA A 615 -2.15 -1.27 -26.64
CA ALA A 615 -1.83 -0.59 -25.38
C ALA A 615 -0.46 0.10 -25.37
N ALA A 616 0.46 -0.24 -26.29
CA ALA A 616 1.85 0.23 -26.23
C ALA A 616 2.33 0.97 -27.50
N VAL A 617 2.00 0.48 -28.69
CA VAL A 617 2.56 0.97 -29.95
C VAL A 617 1.86 2.25 -30.40
N GLU A 618 2.59 3.19 -30.99
CA GLU A 618 2.00 4.43 -31.52
C GLU A 618 1.19 4.21 -32.80
N ALA A 619 0.13 4.99 -32.99
CA ALA A 619 -0.79 4.82 -34.11
C ALA A 619 -0.12 4.94 -35.49
N SER A 620 0.82 5.88 -35.66
CA SER A 620 1.58 6.04 -36.91
C SER A 620 2.28 4.77 -37.34
N THR A 621 2.93 4.09 -36.38
CA THR A 621 3.58 2.80 -36.62
C THR A 621 2.56 1.72 -36.96
N LEU A 622 1.41 1.70 -36.30
CA LEU A 622 0.37 0.68 -36.55
C LEU A 622 -0.27 0.82 -37.93
N TYR A 623 -0.62 2.03 -38.36
CA TYR A 623 -1.19 2.27 -39.69
C TYR A 623 -0.27 1.81 -40.84
N GLU A 624 1.04 1.95 -40.67
CA GLU A 624 2.02 1.68 -41.72
C GLU A 624 2.62 0.27 -41.62
N TYR A 625 2.80 -0.27 -40.41
CA TYR A 625 3.66 -1.42 -40.15
C TYR A 625 3.03 -2.54 -39.29
N GLU A 626 1.71 -2.55 -39.02
CA GLU A 626 1.05 -3.62 -38.24
C GLU A 626 1.41 -5.02 -38.77
N SER A 627 1.26 -5.25 -40.08
CA SER A 627 1.59 -6.55 -40.70
C SER A 627 3.06 -6.93 -40.52
N SER A 628 3.98 -5.98 -40.74
CA SER A 628 5.42 -6.20 -40.58
C SER A 628 5.80 -6.50 -39.14
N LEU A 629 5.16 -5.87 -38.17
CA LEU A 629 5.37 -6.15 -36.75
C LEU A 629 4.93 -7.58 -36.39
N LEU A 630 3.82 -8.05 -36.95
CA LEU A 630 3.36 -9.42 -36.77
C LEU A 630 4.28 -10.45 -37.45
N ASP A 631 4.85 -10.11 -38.62
CA ASP A 631 5.87 -10.94 -39.28
C ASP A 631 7.13 -11.03 -38.41
N ILE A 632 7.62 -9.91 -37.88
CA ILE A 632 8.75 -9.88 -36.95
C ILE A 632 8.49 -10.74 -35.71
N TYR A 633 7.30 -10.64 -35.12
CA TYR A 633 6.91 -11.47 -33.99
C TYR A 633 6.93 -12.97 -34.35
N TYR A 634 6.29 -13.34 -35.47
CA TYR A 634 6.17 -14.73 -35.88
C TYR A 634 7.53 -15.36 -36.23
N ASP A 635 8.38 -14.62 -36.94
CA ASP A 635 9.73 -15.04 -37.28
C ASP A 635 10.58 -15.25 -36.02
N ALA A 636 10.49 -14.32 -35.05
CA ALA A 636 11.17 -14.45 -33.77
C ALA A 636 10.65 -15.65 -32.96
N LEU A 637 9.34 -15.92 -33.00
CA LEU A 637 8.70 -17.04 -32.32
C LEU A 637 9.21 -18.37 -32.88
N CYS A 638 9.16 -18.54 -34.20
CA CYS A 638 9.60 -19.76 -34.88
C CYS A 638 11.13 -19.94 -34.79
N SER A 639 11.91 -18.86 -34.85
CA SER A 639 13.36 -18.92 -34.66
C SER A 639 13.74 -19.38 -33.26
N SER A 640 12.95 -19.02 -32.25
CA SER A 640 13.19 -19.38 -30.86
C SER A 640 12.74 -20.81 -30.55
N ASN A 641 11.70 -21.32 -31.25
CA ASN A 641 11.26 -22.71 -31.16
C ASN A 641 10.77 -23.20 -32.55
N PRO A 642 11.65 -23.87 -33.34
CA PRO A 642 11.33 -24.29 -34.71
C PRO A 642 10.16 -25.27 -34.85
N ASN A 643 9.75 -25.94 -33.76
CA ASN A 643 8.61 -26.85 -33.80
C ASN A 643 7.26 -26.12 -33.96
N ILE A 644 7.21 -24.82 -33.62
CA ILE A 644 5.98 -24.02 -33.67
C ILE A 644 5.42 -23.93 -35.09
N SER A 645 6.29 -23.74 -36.10
CA SER A 645 5.86 -23.61 -37.50
C SER A 645 5.17 -24.85 -38.07
N ALA A 646 5.29 -26.01 -37.41
CA ALA A 646 4.61 -27.23 -37.81
C ALA A 646 3.11 -27.27 -37.40
N SER A 647 2.72 -26.52 -36.38
CA SER A 647 1.37 -26.54 -35.80
C SER A 647 0.69 -25.18 -35.71
N PHE A 648 1.40 -24.09 -36.02
CA PHE A 648 0.90 -22.72 -35.91
C PHE A 648 1.51 -21.85 -37.00
N SER A 649 0.67 -21.40 -37.92
CA SER A 649 1.06 -20.58 -39.07
C SER A 649 0.98 -19.08 -38.78
N ARG A 650 1.59 -18.28 -39.65
CA ARG A 650 1.45 -16.82 -39.61
C ARG A 650 -0.01 -16.36 -39.80
N LEU A 651 -0.81 -17.13 -40.53
CA LEU A 651 -2.25 -16.89 -40.70
C LEU A 651 -3.02 -17.18 -39.41
N ASP A 652 -2.66 -18.24 -38.68
CA ASP A 652 -3.28 -18.53 -37.37
C ASP A 652 -2.99 -17.41 -36.38
N LEU A 653 -1.76 -16.88 -36.37
CA LEU A 653 -1.42 -15.68 -35.59
C LEU A 653 -2.28 -14.47 -35.97
N GLN A 654 -2.46 -14.22 -37.27
CA GLN A 654 -3.28 -13.10 -37.74
C GLN A 654 -4.71 -13.22 -37.20
N ALA A 655 -5.32 -14.41 -37.35
CA ALA A 655 -6.68 -14.67 -36.91
C ALA A 655 -6.84 -14.51 -35.39
N ASP A 656 -5.92 -15.08 -34.60
CA ASP A 656 -5.93 -14.92 -33.14
C ASP A 656 -5.82 -13.43 -32.74
N VAL A 657 -4.88 -12.67 -33.33
CA VAL A 657 -4.71 -11.24 -33.03
C VAL A 657 -5.95 -10.41 -33.40
N GLU A 658 -6.58 -10.69 -34.53
CA GLU A 658 -7.78 -9.97 -34.96
C GLU A 658 -8.99 -10.23 -34.05
N ASP A 659 -9.19 -11.48 -33.62
CA ASP A 659 -10.21 -11.81 -32.62
C ASP A 659 -9.93 -11.12 -31.27
N ASP A 660 -8.68 -11.08 -30.83
CA ASP A 660 -8.27 -10.41 -29.59
C ASP A 660 -8.37 -8.86 -29.68
N ILE A 661 -8.17 -8.26 -30.86
CA ILE A 661 -8.43 -6.82 -31.07
C ILE A 661 -9.94 -6.52 -30.94
N LEU A 662 -10.81 -7.38 -31.47
CA LEU A 662 -12.25 -7.24 -31.28
C LEU A 662 -12.65 -7.38 -29.80
N ASP A 663 -12.07 -8.34 -29.08
CA ASP A 663 -12.30 -8.48 -27.63
C ASP A 663 -11.73 -7.29 -26.83
N THR A 664 -10.66 -6.65 -27.30
CA THR A 664 -10.17 -5.40 -26.70
C THR A 664 -11.27 -4.32 -26.72
N GLY A 665 -12.12 -4.29 -27.75
CA GLY A 665 -13.30 -3.42 -27.82
C GLY A 665 -14.26 -3.60 -26.64
N ARG A 666 -14.47 -4.84 -26.16
CA ARG A 666 -15.27 -5.12 -24.95
C ARG A 666 -14.73 -4.37 -23.74
N LEU A 667 -13.42 -4.44 -23.53
CA LEU A 667 -12.75 -3.82 -22.38
C LEU A 667 -12.75 -2.31 -22.48
N VAL A 668 -12.48 -1.77 -23.67
CA VAL A 668 -12.34 -0.33 -23.87
C VAL A 668 -13.71 0.34 -23.81
N PHE A 669 -14.67 -0.13 -24.60
CA PHE A 669 -15.99 0.50 -24.72
C PHE A 669 -16.89 0.17 -23.53
N GLY A 670 -16.87 -1.08 -23.06
CA GLY A 670 -17.75 -1.57 -21.98
C GLY A 670 -17.24 -1.33 -20.56
N TYR A 671 -15.98 -0.90 -20.39
CA TYR A 671 -15.40 -0.69 -19.06
C TYR A 671 -14.48 0.52 -18.95
N GLN A 672 -13.35 0.54 -19.67
CA GLN A 672 -12.30 1.53 -19.42
C GLN A 672 -12.72 2.95 -19.75
N TRP A 673 -13.34 3.18 -20.92
CA TRP A 673 -13.80 4.51 -21.31
C TRP A 673 -15.00 4.99 -20.50
N LEU A 674 -15.87 4.08 -20.03
CA LEU A 674 -16.95 4.44 -19.11
C LEU A 674 -16.40 4.92 -17.76
N ARG A 675 -15.43 4.19 -17.21
CA ARG A 675 -14.76 4.54 -15.94
C ARG A 675 -13.93 5.83 -16.07
N LEU A 676 -13.23 6.00 -17.19
CA LEU A 676 -12.40 7.17 -17.46
C LEU A 676 -13.25 8.39 -17.83
N GLN A 677 -14.50 8.18 -18.25
CA GLN A 677 -15.32 9.18 -18.95
C GLN A 677 -14.54 9.76 -20.12
N ALA A 678 -14.07 8.87 -21.00
CA ALA A 678 -13.12 9.22 -22.05
C ALA A 678 -13.67 10.30 -23.00
N THR A 679 -12.84 11.31 -23.23
CA THR A 679 -13.02 12.38 -24.22
C THR A 679 -11.65 12.72 -24.79
N PRO A 680 -11.55 13.40 -25.95
CA PRO A 680 -10.27 13.92 -26.44
C PRO A 680 -9.46 14.67 -25.39
N ASP A 681 -10.10 15.54 -24.60
CA ASP A 681 -9.44 16.31 -23.54
C ASP A 681 -8.90 15.43 -22.41
N ILE A 682 -9.67 14.44 -21.97
CA ILE A 682 -9.22 13.49 -20.94
C ILE A 682 -8.05 12.66 -21.46
N LEU A 683 -8.06 12.24 -22.73
CA LEU A 683 -6.93 11.52 -23.33
C LEU A 683 -5.70 12.44 -23.37
N GLN A 684 -5.86 13.69 -23.77
CA GLN A 684 -4.77 14.68 -23.81
C GLN A 684 -4.17 14.95 -22.43
N GLN A 685 -4.99 15.00 -21.37
CA GLN A 685 -4.51 15.12 -19.99
C GLN A 685 -3.66 13.91 -19.56
N ASN A 686 -3.97 12.73 -20.10
CA ASN A 686 -3.22 11.51 -19.85
C ASN A 686 -1.99 11.33 -20.75
N ALA A 687 -1.73 12.25 -21.69
CA ALA A 687 -0.73 12.08 -22.76
C ALA A 687 0.65 11.64 -22.26
N ASN A 688 1.11 12.16 -21.11
CA ASN A 688 2.43 11.86 -20.53
C ASN A 688 2.41 10.84 -19.38
N VAL A 689 1.26 10.23 -19.09
CA VAL A 689 1.13 9.27 -17.99
C VAL A 689 1.54 7.88 -18.45
N LEU A 690 2.77 7.48 -18.11
CA LEU A 690 3.36 6.19 -18.53
C LEU A 690 2.43 4.99 -18.32
N GLY A 691 1.80 4.90 -17.14
CA GLY A 691 0.93 3.79 -16.76
C GLY A 691 -0.43 3.71 -17.48
N ARG A 692 -0.76 4.66 -18.37
CA ARG A 692 -1.98 4.62 -19.19
C ARG A 692 -1.70 3.92 -20.53
N ASN A 693 -2.63 3.07 -20.94
CA ASN A 693 -2.63 2.42 -22.26
C ASN A 693 -2.68 3.47 -23.38
N ALA A 694 -2.11 3.16 -24.55
CA ALA A 694 -2.02 4.07 -25.68
C ALA A 694 -3.38 4.68 -26.10
N TYR A 695 -4.42 3.86 -26.23
CA TYR A 695 -5.79 4.31 -26.52
C TYR A 695 -6.46 5.16 -25.42
N ASN A 696 -5.82 5.33 -24.25
CA ASN A 696 -6.29 6.18 -23.15
C ASN A 696 -5.44 7.46 -22.95
N LYS A 697 -4.44 7.71 -23.82
CA LYS A 697 -3.55 8.88 -23.73
C LYS A 697 -3.30 9.61 -25.05
N ASN A 698 -3.62 8.98 -26.18
CA ASN A 698 -3.42 9.56 -27.49
C ASN A 698 -4.67 9.31 -28.35
N ILE A 699 -5.24 10.38 -28.92
CA ILE A 699 -6.44 10.31 -29.75
C ILE A 699 -6.22 9.47 -31.02
N GLN A 700 -5.04 9.54 -31.64
CA GLN A 700 -4.71 8.75 -32.81
C GLN A 700 -4.68 7.25 -32.49
N ASN A 701 -4.21 6.87 -31.30
CA ASN A 701 -4.24 5.48 -30.84
C ASN A 701 -5.66 5.00 -30.52
N ALA A 702 -6.48 5.85 -29.91
CA ALA A 702 -7.89 5.56 -29.74
C ALA A 702 -8.58 5.33 -31.10
N PHE A 703 -8.20 6.12 -32.10
CA PHE A 703 -8.81 6.09 -33.43
C PHE A 703 -8.37 4.87 -34.23
N TRP A 704 -7.07 4.54 -34.20
CA TRP A 704 -6.58 3.31 -34.79
C TRP A 704 -7.35 2.11 -34.25
N LEU A 705 -7.57 2.01 -32.93
CA LEU A 705 -8.30 0.90 -32.35
C LEU A 705 -9.76 0.85 -32.82
N VAL A 706 -10.45 2.00 -32.82
CA VAL A 706 -11.85 2.11 -33.27
C VAL A 706 -11.98 1.74 -34.75
N GLN A 707 -11.09 2.25 -35.60
CA GLN A 707 -11.05 1.96 -37.04
C GLN A 707 -10.72 0.49 -37.30
N ARG A 708 -9.75 -0.07 -36.58
CA ARG A 708 -9.36 -1.47 -36.77
C ARG A 708 -10.49 -2.42 -36.40
N ILE A 709 -11.19 -2.17 -35.29
CA ILE A 709 -12.39 -2.92 -34.90
C ILE A 709 -13.48 -2.77 -35.96
N ASP A 710 -13.72 -1.55 -36.46
CA ASP A 710 -14.71 -1.28 -37.50
C ASP A 710 -14.46 -2.08 -38.77
N SER A 711 -13.22 -2.03 -39.29
CA SER A 711 -12.80 -2.80 -40.47
C SER A 711 -12.96 -4.30 -40.27
N LEU A 712 -12.54 -4.84 -39.11
CA LEU A 712 -12.66 -6.27 -38.82
C LEU A 712 -14.11 -6.75 -38.74
N LEU A 713 -15.04 -5.90 -38.30
CA LEU A 713 -16.47 -6.20 -38.32
C LEU A 713 -17.01 -6.18 -39.76
N LEU A 714 -16.62 -5.18 -40.55
CA LEU A 714 -17.03 -5.07 -41.96
C LEU A 714 -16.51 -6.25 -42.81
N ASP A 715 -15.28 -6.70 -42.57
CA ASP A 715 -14.70 -7.90 -43.21
C ASP A 715 -15.47 -9.18 -42.86
N ARG A 716 -16.16 -9.20 -41.71
CA ARG A 716 -17.07 -10.27 -41.27
C ARG A 716 -18.52 -10.07 -41.74
N GLY A 717 -18.79 -9.01 -42.51
CA GLY A 717 -20.11 -8.67 -43.04
C GLY A 717 -21.09 -8.11 -42.00
N LEU A 718 -20.58 -7.50 -40.92
CA LEU A 718 -21.36 -6.97 -39.80
C LEU A 718 -21.49 -5.46 -39.80
#